data_AF-A0A2M8ZBW6-F1
#
_entry.id   AF-A0A2M8ZBW6-F1
#
_cell.length_a   1.000
_cell.length_b   1.000
_cell.length_c   1.000
_cell.angle_alpha   90.00
_cell.angle_beta   90.00
_cell.angle_gamma   90.00
#
_symmetry.space_group_name_H-M   'P 1'
#
loop_
_entity.id
_entity.type
_entity.pdbx_description
1 polymer ?
#
loop_
_entity_poly.entity_id
_entity_poly.type
_entity_poly.pdbx_seq_one_letter_code
_entity_poly.pdbx_strand_id
1 'polypeptide(L)'
;MLIIIVTLFMSYLIYGYVKPNITCSNRIMKIYFVISIIMALGLLEIFIKILNFSDVTSFLWCIYIPVSLSLFYIILNTICIRGKRTLNIILWLKYLFCLLFLILCLNAYYYGYICVLNQDTASGDFTSLIIGNHNILTVLYGFMIGGFFWLFGEKIFCHIKTFSFYLYITILILTPFLMFFILEISCNPQIGNMNLFRVLLNIFIMMFFEIIILNFFNNRAYGLYVLYSCVLIIGVANHFVVLFRNNPIMPVDILSIKTALSVSNHYQYYLTNGITLSVVIFLLLIGLISSFNRLDITNKITSKKEVISRKFLSVMVLIFGIFWIHNSNFENAYSININFWWPAATYESDGFAASFITFLQKLKVQKPDEYSSELAENILINTSEDRKPAVSSTNQDPTIIVVMNESFSDLSALGPLECADRYLKNFNSLRHDTNTIEHGLNYVSTRGGGTSTTEFEFLTGNSMSNLPGSNPYAQFNFTHIPNIIKVAKAKGYKTIAMHPEDPNNWRRSNIYADMGFDEFLSLKDFEGYETTVWNRISDLGDYKKLIDVYESQEQPALIFNVTMQNHGGYDIDAIKEDNRVYIDDNYSQYLDVQAYESLIYESDNALGYLMNYFNKVDKPVIICFFGDHQPVLDNEFESELVSNKKEYNNSDLSVEERYYAVPYFIWSNYKIDNTIARNNTDGKNITSTNYLGYQVQYYAGFELSNYGNFLLSLKEQIPVINFIGYLGTDNQWYSLTDDSGFLTQLNNYQIIQYYAMFDKRKNIKCFEEKEP
;
A
#
# COMPACT_ATOMS: atom_id res chain seq x y z
N MET A 1 -7.60 -53.74 24.20
CA MET A 1 -8.96 -54.25 24.52
C MET A 1 -10.07 -53.24 24.16
N LEU A 2 -10.02 -52.00 24.64
CA LEU A 2 -11.00 -50.94 24.29
C LEU A 2 -11.08 -50.68 22.76
N ILE A 3 -9.92 -50.67 22.07
CA ILE A 3 -9.82 -50.52 20.61
C ILE A 3 -10.54 -51.67 19.88
N ILE A 4 -10.40 -52.90 20.36
CA ILE A 4 -11.07 -54.08 19.78
C ILE A 4 -12.58 -53.95 19.98
N ILE A 5 -13.03 -53.49 21.16
CA ILE A 5 -14.44 -53.27 21.47
C ILE A 5 -15.04 -52.16 20.59
N VAL A 6 -14.34 -51.02 20.41
CA VAL A 6 -14.79 -49.90 19.56
C VAL A 6 -14.77 -50.30 18.09
N THR A 7 -13.77 -51.04 17.63
CA THR A 7 -13.68 -51.54 16.25
C THR A 7 -14.77 -52.55 15.97
N LEU A 8 -15.06 -53.47 16.91
CA LEU A 8 -16.17 -54.42 16.82
C LEU A 8 -17.53 -53.70 16.86
N PHE A 9 -17.68 -52.67 17.68
CA PHE A 9 -18.91 -51.86 17.79
C PHE A 9 -19.17 -51.02 16.54
N MET A 10 -18.14 -50.36 15.99
CA MET A 10 -18.22 -49.61 14.73
C MET A 10 -18.43 -50.54 13.53
N SER A 11 -17.77 -51.70 13.50
CA SER A 11 -18.01 -52.71 12.46
C SER A 11 -19.42 -53.30 12.55
N TYR A 12 -19.95 -53.49 13.76
CA TYR A 12 -21.33 -53.91 14.01
C TYR A 12 -22.34 -52.84 13.59
N LEU A 13 -22.07 -51.55 13.86
CA LEU A 13 -22.88 -50.43 13.37
C LEU A 13 -22.85 -50.38 11.84
N ILE A 14 -21.68 -50.48 11.21
CA ILE A 14 -21.54 -50.51 9.74
C ILE A 14 -22.28 -51.73 9.14
N TYR A 15 -22.19 -52.90 9.77
CA TYR A 15 -22.88 -54.12 9.34
C TYR A 15 -24.40 -54.06 9.54
N GLY A 16 -24.87 -53.44 10.62
CA GLY A 16 -26.29 -53.29 10.94
C GLY A 16 -27.00 -52.19 10.14
N TYR A 17 -26.29 -51.11 9.78
CA TYR A 17 -26.87 -49.93 9.12
C TYR A 17 -26.90 -50.00 7.60
N VAL A 18 -26.01 -50.76 6.98
CA VAL A 18 -26.07 -50.99 5.54
C VAL A 18 -26.91 -52.25 5.31
N LYS A 19 -28.18 -52.11 4.93
CA LYS A 19 -28.90 -53.13 4.16
C LYS A 19 -28.56 -52.88 2.69
N PRO A 20 -27.55 -53.54 2.10
CA PRO A 20 -27.32 -53.37 0.68
C PRO A 20 -28.25 -54.37 -0.01
N ASN A 21 -28.72 -54.05 -1.20
CA ASN A 21 -29.33 -55.03 -2.09
C ASN A 21 -28.23 -56.02 -2.54
N ILE A 22 -27.70 -56.83 -1.62
CA ILE A 22 -26.69 -57.84 -1.87
C ILE A 22 -27.43 -59.12 -2.27
N THR A 23 -27.09 -59.65 -3.43
CA THR A 23 -27.56 -60.94 -3.95
C THR A 23 -26.88 -62.15 -3.29
N CYS A 24 -26.20 -61.99 -2.15
CA CYS A 24 -25.37 -63.03 -1.54
C CYS A 24 -25.99 -63.53 -0.23
N SER A 25 -25.84 -64.83 0.08
CA SER A 25 -26.52 -65.44 1.21
C SER A 25 -26.01 -64.90 2.56
N ASN A 26 -26.91 -64.80 3.55
CA ASN A 26 -26.62 -64.29 4.90
C ASN A 26 -25.46 -65.03 5.62
N ARG A 27 -25.19 -66.30 5.25
CA ARG A 27 -24.05 -67.08 5.77
C ARG A 27 -22.72 -66.61 5.20
N ILE A 28 -22.69 -66.33 3.89
CA ILE A 28 -21.50 -65.88 3.20
C ILE A 28 -21.08 -64.49 3.71
N MET A 29 -22.05 -63.60 3.95
CA MET A 29 -21.83 -62.28 4.55
C MET A 29 -21.20 -62.33 5.95
N LYS A 30 -21.65 -63.25 6.83
CA LYS A 30 -21.09 -63.42 8.17
C LYS A 30 -19.65 -63.95 8.13
N ILE A 31 -19.38 -64.92 7.25
CA ILE A 31 -18.03 -65.46 7.05
C ILE A 31 -17.10 -64.37 6.53
N TYR A 32 -17.55 -63.58 5.56
CA TYR A 32 -16.76 -62.47 5.06
C TYR A 32 -16.52 -61.39 6.11
N PHE A 33 -17.52 -61.01 6.91
CA PHE A 33 -17.34 -60.07 8.02
C PHE A 33 -16.25 -60.48 9.00
N VAL A 34 -16.19 -61.78 9.34
CA VAL A 34 -15.13 -62.33 10.19
C VAL A 34 -13.76 -62.26 9.49
N ILE A 35 -13.69 -62.60 8.20
CA ILE A 35 -12.46 -62.49 7.39
C ILE A 35 -12.00 -61.02 7.29
N SER A 36 -12.93 -60.06 7.19
CA SER A 36 -12.64 -58.62 7.16
C SER A 36 -11.95 -58.15 8.43
N ILE A 37 -12.46 -58.58 9.59
CA ILE A 37 -11.90 -58.23 10.88
C ILE A 37 -10.50 -58.82 11.01
N ILE A 38 -10.33 -60.08 10.59
CA ILE A 38 -9.03 -60.76 10.63
C ILE A 38 -8.03 -60.07 9.68
N MET A 39 -8.42 -59.71 8.46
CA MET A 39 -7.56 -58.99 7.52
C MET A 39 -7.24 -57.56 7.99
N ALA A 40 -8.20 -56.83 8.55
CA ALA A 40 -7.96 -55.50 9.09
C ALA A 40 -7.00 -55.54 10.28
N LEU A 41 -7.13 -56.54 11.16
CA LEU A 41 -6.20 -56.77 12.27
C LEU A 41 -4.82 -57.23 11.77
N GLY A 42 -4.75 -58.05 10.72
CA GLY A 42 -3.50 -58.50 10.12
C GLY A 42 -2.76 -57.39 9.37
N LEU A 43 -3.47 -56.58 8.57
CA LEU A 43 -2.91 -55.37 7.97
C LEU A 43 -2.45 -54.38 9.02
N LEU A 44 -3.17 -54.30 10.14
CA LEU A 44 -2.78 -53.46 11.26
C LEU A 44 -1.49 -53.96 11.93
N GLU A 45 -1.36 -55.26 12.16
CA GLU A 45 -0.16 -55.84 12.73
C GLU A 45 1.05 -55.66 11.79
N ILE A 46 0.85 -55.86 10.48
CA ILE A 46 1.87 -55.60 9.46
C ILE A 46 2.24 -54.11 9.43
N PHE A 47 1.27 -53.22 9.52
CA PHE A 47 1.49 -51.77 9.52
C PHE A 47 2.26 -51.30 10.78
N ILE A 48 1.92 -51.82 11.96
CA ILE A 48 2.64 -51.58 13.21
C ILE A 48 4.08 -52.10 13.11
N LYS A 49 4.28 -53.28 12.51
CA LYS A 49 5.61 -53.90 12.33
C LYS A 49 6.48 -53.22 11.27
N ILE A 50 5.90 -52.75 10.16
CA ILE A 50 6.65 -52.10 9.07
C ILE A 50 7.12 -50.70 9.48
N LEU A 51 6.33 -49.98 10.28
CA LEU A 51 6.59 -48.56 10.59
C LEU A 51 7.14 -48.31 12.00
N ASN A 52 7.39 -49.38 12.78
CA ASN A 52 8.12 -49.33 14.05
C ASN A 52 7.59 -48.30 15.07
N PHE A 53 6.26 -48.09 15.12
CA PHE A 53 5.65 -47.12 16.03
C PHE A 53 5.56 -47.67 17.46
N SER A 54 6.30 -47.10 18.42
CA SER A 54 6.15 -47.42 19.85
C SER A 54 5.00 -46.65 20.51
N ASP A 55 4.73 -45.43 20.05
CA ASP A 55 3.73 -44.52 20.65
C ASP A 55 2.91 -43.83 19.55
N VAL A 56 1.85 -44.49 19.09
CA VAL A 56 0.86 -43.85 18.21
C VAL A 56 -0.18 -43.15 19.09
N THR A 57 -0.31 -41.84 18.97
CA THR A 57 -1.34 -41.07 19.70
C THR A 57 -2.75 -41.62 19.41
N SER A 58 -3.60 -41.67 20.44
CA SER A 58 -5.00 -42.11 20.36
C SER A 58 -5.82 -41.45 19.24
N PHE A 59 -5.40 -40.27 18.78
CA PHE A 59 -6.03 -39.52 17.70
C PHE A 59 -5.74 -40.08 16.29
N LEU A 60 -4.50 -40.51 16.01
CA LEU A 60 -4.15 -41.13 14.72
C LEU A 60 -4.88 -42.47 14.55
N TRP A 61 -5.09 -43.18 15.65
CA TRP A 61 -5.94 -44.38 15.70
C TRP A 61 -7.39 -44.10 15.32
N CYS A 62 -7.96 -42.97 15.77
CA CYS A 62 -9.33 -42.57 15.44
C CYS A 62 -9.54 -42.24 13.96
N ILE A 63 -8.47 -42.01 13.18
CA ILE A 63 -8.53 -41.71 11.73
C ILE A 63 -8.17 -42.95 10.90
N TYR A 64 -7.11 -43.67 11.30
CA TYR A 64 -6.65 -44.85 10.57
C TYR A 64 -7.69 -45.99 10.56
N ILE A 65 -8.37 -46.21 11.70
CA ILE A 65 -9.36 -47.29 11.83
C ILE A 65 -10.56 -47.07 10.89
N PRO A 66 -11.21 -45.89 10.85
CA PRO A 66 -12.29 -45.63 9.89
C PRO A 66 -11.85 -45.70 8.43
N VAL A 67 -10.67 -45.17 8.08
CA VAL A 67 -10.15 -45.20 6.69
C VAL A 67 -9.87 -46.64 6.24
N SER A 68 -9.26 -47.45 7.10
CA SER A 68 -8.97 -48.87 6.82
C SER A 68 -10.23 -49.73 6.72
N LEU A 69 -11.18 -49.55 7.65
CA LEU A 69 -12.47 -50.25 7.62
C LEU A 69 -13.27 -49.90 6.36
N SER A 70 -13.15 -48.66 5.89
CA SER A 70 -13.94 -48.20 4.74
C SER A 70 -13.26 -48.46 3.38
N LEU A 71 -11.93 -48.57 3.31
CA LEU A 71 -11.20 -49.23 2.21
C LEU A 71 -11.69 -50.67 2.03
N PHE A 72 -11.81 -51.41 3.13
CA PHE A 72 -12.27 -52.79 3.10
C PHE A 72 -13.74 -52.91 2.66
N TYR A 73 -14.63 -52.04 3.16
CA TYR A 73 -16.03 -51.96 2.72
C TYR A 73 -16.17 -51.69 1.21
N ILE A 74 -15.23 -50.95 0.60
CA ILE A 74 -15.20 -50.70 -0.85
C ILE A 74 -14.71 -51.90 -1.63
N ILE A 75 -13.70 -52.62 -1.14
CA ILE A 75 -13.30 -53.91 -1.73
C ILE A 75 -14.51 -54.85 -1.76
N LEU A 76 -15.27 -54.91 -0.67
CA LEU A 76 -16.49 -55.70 -0.56
C LEU A 76 -17.56 -55.26 -1.58
N ASN A 77 -17.83 -53.95 -1.70
CA ASN A 77 -18.80 -53.43 -2.67
C ASN A 77 -18.35 -53.59 -4.13
N THR A 78 -17.05 -53.49 -4.41
CA THR A 78 -16.48 -53.64 -5.76
C THR A 78 -16.59 -55.09 -6.23
N ILE A 79 -16.45 -56.06 -5.30
CA ILE A 79 -16.57 -57.49 -5.59
C ILE A 79 -18.05 -57.92 -5.64
N CYS A 80 -18.92 -57.37 -4.77
CA CYS A 80 -20.31 -57.82 -4.64
C CYS A 80 -21.32 -57.08 -5.56
N ILE A 81 -21.04 -55.86 -6.04
CA ILE A 81 -21.99 -55.06 -6.83
C ILE A 81 -21.52 -54.94 -8.29
N ARG A 82 -22.11 -55.75 -9.17
CA ARG A 82 -21.76 -55.82 -10.61
C ARG A 82 -22.27 -54.66 -11.49
N GLY A 83 -22.85 -53.59 -10.92
CA GLY A 83 -23.70 -52.66 -11.69
C GLY A 83 -23.16 -51.28 -12.09
N LYS A 84 -22.12 -50.71 -11.44
CA LYS A 84 -21.69 -49.30 -11.70
C LYS A 84 -20.18 -49.10 -11.59
N ARG A 85 -19.43 -49.51 -12.62
CA ARG A 85 -17.95 -49.40 -12.67
C ARG A 85 -17.41 -47.98 -12.46
N THR A 86 -18.04 -46.96 -13.04
CA THR A 86 -17.59 -45.55 -12.96
C THR A 86 -17.67 -44.97 -11.55
N LEU A 87 -18.73 -45.30 -10.80
CA LEU A 87 -18.91 -44.88 -9.42
C LEU A 87 -17.86 -45.53 -8.50
N ASN A 88 -17.55 -46.80 -8.75
CA ASN A 88 -16.50 -47.52 -8.04
C ASN A 88 -15.11 -46.94 -8.34
N ILE A 89 -14.81 -46.54 -9.58
CA ILE A 89 -13.54 -45.88 -9.93
C ILE A 89 -13.39 -44.52 -9.22
N ILE A 90 -14.45 -43.70 -9.17
CA ILE A 90 -14.43 -42.42 -8.45
C ILE A 90 -14.23 -42.63 -6.94
N LEU A 91 -14.87 -43.65 -6.36
CA LEU A 91 -14.66 -44.04 -4.96
C LEU A 91 -13.23 -44.53 -4.73
N TRP A 92 -12.68 -45.35 -5.64
CA TRP A 92 -11.29 -45.81 -5.59
C TRP A 92 -10.29 -44.65 -5.64
N LEU A 93 -10.48 -43.69 -6.55
CA LEU A 93 -9.61 -42.50 -6.66
C LEU A 93 -9.68 -41.63 -5.39
N LYS A 94 -10.88 -41.41 -4.86
CA LYS A 94 -11.10 -40.66 -3.61
C LYS A 94 -10.40 -41.32 -2.41
N TYR A 95 -10.43 -42.64 -2.34
CA TYR A 95 -9.83 -43.39 -1.25
C TYR A 95 -8.33 -43.58 -1.38
N LEU A 96 -7.83 -43.79 -2.60
CA LEU A 96 -6.40 -43.81 -2.89
C LEU A 96 -5.77 -42.47 -2.51
N PHE A 97 -6.44 -41.36 -2.82
CA PHE A 97 -6.02 -40.03 -2.38
C PHE A 97 -5.96 -39.94 -0.84
N CYS A 98 -7.01 -40.37 -0.12
CA CYS A 98 -6.99 -40.39 1.35
C CYS A 98 -5.90 -41.27 1.95
N LEU A 99 -5.63 -42.44 1.36
CA LEU A 99 -4.62 -43.37 1.84
C LEU A 99 -3.22 -42.81 1.62
N LEU A 100 -2.93 -42.30 0.42
CA LEU A 100 -1.66 -41.63 0.11
C LEU A 100 -1.44 -40.41 1.01
N PHE A 101 -2.49 -39.64 1.25
CA PHE A 101 -2.45 -38.47 2.13
C PHE A 101 -2.24 -38.85 3.60
N LEU A 102 -2.91 -39.91 4.09
CA LEU A 102 -2.73 -40.43 5.45
C LEU A 102 -1.31 -40.98 5.66
N ILE A 103 -0.76 -41.66 4.65
CA ILE A 103 0.64 -42.12 4.65
C ILE A 103 1.59 -40.93 4.73
N LEU A 104 1.35 -39.86 3.97
CA LEU A 104 2.12 -38.61 4.05
C LEU A 104 2.06 -37.99 5.46
N CYS A 105 0.88 -37.92 6.09
CA CYS A 105 0.72 -37.38 7.44
C CYS A 105 1.36 -38.25 8.53
N LEU A 106 1.28 -39.59 8.40
CA LEU A 106 1.91 -40.52 9.34
C LEU A 106 3.43 -40.53 9.20
N ASN A 107 3.96 -40.36 7.98
CA ASN A 107 5.38 -40.11 7.76
C ASN A 107 5.82 -38.80 8.41
N ALA A 108 5.04 -37.72 8.25
CA ALA A 108 5.32 -36.47 8.93
C ALA A 108 5.38 -36.67 10.45
N TYR A 109 4.43 -37.40 11.05
CA TYR A 109 4.46 -37.72 12.48
C TYR A 109 5.69 -38.54 12.92
N TYR A 110 6.06 -39.58 12.16
CA TYR A 110 7.18 -40.51 12.48
C TYR A 110 8.54 -39.82 12.55
N TYR A 111 8.79 -38.81 11.72
CA TYR A 111 10.05 -38.07 11.72
C TYR A 111 10.13 -36.92 12.76
N GLY A 112 9.28 -36.93 13.79
CA GLY A 112 9.43 -36.07 14.98
C GLY A 112 8.66 -34.74 14.96
N TYR A 113 7.40 -34.73 14.52
CA TYR A 113 6.60 -33.51 14.30
C TYR A 113 5.68 -33.05 15.44
N ILE A 114 5.87 -33.52 16.67
CA ILE A 114 5.22 -32.95 17.85
C ILE A 114 6.25 -32.91 18.99
N CYS A 115 6.68 -31.69 19.32
CA CYS A 115 7.58 -31.26 20.40
C CYS A 115 9.11 -31.48 20.17
N VAL A 116 9.82 -30.40 19.82
CA VAL A 116 10.69 -29.58 20.71
C VAL A 116 11.51 -28.59 19.87
N LEU A 117 11.60 -27.35 20.37
CA LEU A 117 12.55 -26.30 20.00
C LEU A 117 14.00 -26.83 19.91
N ASN A 118 14.62 -26.76 18.74
CA ASN A 118 15.96 -26.16 18.62
C ASN A 118 16.34 -25.97 17.15
N GLN A 119 16.80 -24.75 16.86
CA GLN A 119 17.49 -24.38 15.63
C GLN A 119 18.76 -25.23 15.50
N ASP A 120 18.95 -25.86 14.35
CA ASP A 120 20.03 -25.53 13.42
C ASP A 120 20.23 -26.63 12.38
N THR A 121 20.66 -26.20 11.20
CA THR A 121 21.11 -26.97 10.02
C THR A 121 20.03 -27.38 9.02
N ALA A 122 19.84 -26.48 8.05
CA ALA A 122 19.31 -26.78 6.74
C ALA A 122 20.32 -27.57 5.91
N SER A 123 19.88 -28.66 5.29
CA SER A 123 20.43 -29.14 4.03
C SER A 123 19.28 -29.67 3.17
N GLY A 124 19.35 -29.36 1.87
CA GLY A 124 18.22 -29.37 0.96
C GLY A 124 17.67 -30.76 0.65
N ASP A 125 16.37 -30.92 0.86
CA ASP A 125 15.52 -31.81 0.10
C ASP A 125 14.07 -31.30 0.23
N PHE A 126 13.20 -31.55 -0.74
CA PHE A 126 11.79 -31.08 -0.72
C PHE A 126 11.06 -31.50 0.57
N THR A 127 11.51 -32.59 1.19
CA THR A 127 11.10 -33.11 2.49
C THR A 127 11.52 -32.21 3.66
N SER A 128 12.72 -31.60 3.64
CA SER A 128 13.25 -30.73 4.72
C SER A 128 12.52 -29.37 4.83
N LEU A 129 11.86 -28.95 3.74
CA LEU A 129 11.06 -27.71 3.68
C LEU A 129 9.67 -27.85 4.35
N ILE A 130 9.04 -29.03 4.23
CA ILE A 130 7.72 -29.32 4.84
C ILE A 130 7.86 -29.49 6.35
N ILE A 131 8.73 -30.43 6.73
CA ILE A 131 9.94 -30.16 7.49
C ILE A 131 9.86 -29.04 8.56
N GLY A 132 10.73 -28.04 8.44
CA GLY A 132 10.82 -26.93 9.40
C GLY A 132 9.63 -25.97 9.53
N ASN A 133 8.49 -26.14 8.83
CA ASN A 133 7.44 -25.11 8.79
C ASN A 133 6.07 -25.60 9.32
N HIS A 134 5.80 -25.31 10.60
CA HIS A 134 4.55 -25.65 11.31
C HIS A 134 3.27 -25.17 10.59
N ASN A 135 3.36 -24.09 9.82
CA ASN A 135 2.23 -23.52 9.09
C ASN A 135 1.81 -24.40 7.89
N ILE A 136 2.78 -24.98 7.18
CA ILE A 136 2.50 -25.93 6.08
C ILE A 136 1.77 -27.16 6.61
N LEU A 137 2.27 -27.74 7.72
CA LEU A 137 1.65 -28.91 8.34
C LEU A 137 0.22 -28.61 8.82
N THR A 138 -0.01 -27.42 9.35
CA THR A 138 -1.35 -26.98 9.79
C THR A 138 -2.33 -26.86 8.63
N VAL A 139 -1.89 -26.30 7.49
CA VAL A 139 -2.71 -26.27 6.26
C VAL A 139 -3.03 -27.69 5.78
N LEU A 140 -2.07 -28.62 5.82
CA LEU A 140 -2.28 -30.02 5.46
C LEU A 140 -3.34 -30.68 6.37
N TYR A 141 -3.32 -30.42 7.69
CA TYR A 141 -4.38 -30.87 8.59
C TYR A 141 -5.74 -30.26 8.23
N GLY A 142 -5.79 -28.98 7.87
CA GLY A 142 -7.00 -28.33 7.35
C GLY A 142 -7.55 -29.04 6.11
N PHE A 143 -6.68 -29.43 5.17
CA PHE A 143 -7.05 -30.24 4.00
C PHE A 143 -7.59 -31.61 4.40
N MET A 144 -7.02 -32.27 5.42
CA MET A 144 -7.56 -33.55 5.92
C MET A 144 -8.98 -33.41 6.40
N ILE A 145 -9.24 -32.43 7.27
CA ILE A 145 -10.54 -32.30 7.94
C ILE A 145 -11.59 -31.82 6.92
N GLY A 146 -11.26 -30.79 6.13
CA GLY A 146 -12.11 -30.31 5.05
C GLY A 146 -12.39 -31.40 4.01
N GLY A 147 -11.35 -32.16 3.61
CA GLY A 147 -11.45 -33.30 2.72
C GLY A 147 -12.28 -34.45 3.29
N PHE A 148 -12.15 -34.75 4.58
CA PHE A 148 -12.95 -35.74 5.29
C PHE A 148 -14.44 -35.40 5.21
N PHE A 149 -14.83 -34.17 5.52
CA PHE A 149 -16.22 -33.73 5.34
C PHE A 149 -16.61 -33.77 3.85
N TRP A 150 -15.75 -33.28 2.95
CA TRP A 150 -16.01 -33.34 1.52
C TRP A 150 -16.23 -34.76 0.98
N LEU A 151 -15.66 -35.80 1.60
CA LEU A 151 -15.82 -37.19 1.16
C LEU A 151 -16.93 -37.95 1.89
N PHE A 152 -17.00 -37.80 3.21
CA PHE A 152 -17.82 -38.62 4.10
C PHE A 152 -19.00 -37.87 4.70
N GLY A 153 -18.97 -36.54 4.68
CA GLY A 153 -19.96 -35.71 5.35
C GLY A 153 -21.38 -36.01 4.89
N GLU A 154 -21.62 -36.31 3.62
CA GLU A 154 -22.95 -36.70 3.13
C GLU A 154 -23.49 -37.94 3.86
N LYS A 155 -22.66 -38.98 4.03
CA LYS A 155 -23.05 -40.21 4.72
C LYS A 155 -23.22 -40.01 6.23
N ILE A 156 -22.46 -39.09 6.82
CA ILE A 156 -22.56 -38.76 8.24
C ILE A 156 -23.85 -37.97 8.50
N PHE A 157 -24.06 -36.92 7.72
CA PHE A 157 -25.15 -35.96 7.91
C PHE A 157 -26.49 -36.44 7.36
N CYS A 158 -26.55 -37.44 6.48
CA CYS A 158 -27.83 -38.00 5.99
C CYS A 158 -28.67 -38.65 7.10
N HIS A 159 -28.04 -39.11 8.18
CA HIS A 159 -28.73 -39.72 9.32
C HIS A 159 -29.21 -38.70 10.36
N ILE A 160 -28.71 -37.45 10.29
CA ILE A 160 -29.02 -36.35 11.20
C ILE A 160 -29.42 -35.10 10.40
N LYS A 161 -30.32 -35.26 9.42
CA LYS A 161 -30.70 -34.18 8.49
C LYS A 161 -31.22 -32.93 9.19
N THR A 162 -32.01 -33.09 10.26
CA THR A 162 -32.54 -31.97 11.04
C THR A 162 -31.42 -31.15 11.66
N PHE A 163 -30.46 -31.80 12.32
CA PHE A 163 -29.26 -31.14 12.85
C PHE A 163 -28.43 -30.49 11.75
N SER A 164 -28.25 -31.18 10.63
CA SER A 164 -27.47 -30.69 9.48
C SER A 164 -28.11 -29.44 8.85
N PHE A 165 -29.44 -29.38 8.80
CA PHE A 165 -30.17 -28.20 8.37
C PHE A 165 -29.95 -27.04 9.34
N TYR A 166 -30.12 -27.24 10.65
CA TYR A 166 -29.88 -26.19 11.63
C TYR A 166 -28.42 -25.71 11.63
N LEU A 167 -27.45 -26.62 11.52
CA LEU A 167 -26.04 -26.28 11.42
C LEU A 167 -25.75 -25.46 10.16
N TYR A 168 -26.33 -25.82 9.02
CA TYR A 168 -26.23 -25.03 7.79
C TYR A 168 -26.85 -23.63 7.95
N ILE A 169 -28.02 -23.52 8.59
CA ILE A 169 -28.65 -22.22 8.88
C ILE A 169 -27.77 -21.39 9.83
N THR A 170 -27.15 -22.00 10.83
CA THR A 170 -26.19 -21.33 11.71
C THR A 170 -24.99 -20.82 10.94
N ILE A 171 -24.42 -21.62 10.03
CA ILE A 171 -23.31 -21.19 9.16
C ILE A 171 -23.74 -20.02 8.28
N LEU A 172 -24.93 -20.05 7.69
CA LEU A 172 -25.46 -18.93 6.92
C LEU A 172 -25.54 -17.65 7.77
N ILE A 173 -26.16 -17.70 8.95
CA ILE A 173 -26.28 -16.54 9.85
C ILE A 173 -24.90 -16.00 10.26
N LEU A 174 -23.93 -16.89 10.48
CA LEU A 174 -22.56 -16.51 10.85
C LEU A 174 -21.66 -16.18 9.65
N THR A 175 -22.15 -16.31 8.42
CA THR A 175 -21.33 -16.12 7.22
C THR A 175 -20.67 -14.74 7.15
N PRO A 176 -21.34 -13.61 7.49
CA PRO A 176 -20.71 -12.29 7.50
C PRO A 176 -19.55 -12.20 8.50
N PHE A 177 -19.69 -12.81 9.68
CA PHE A 177 -18.64 -12.89 10.69
C PHE A 177 -17.47 -13.75 10.21
N LEU A 178 -17.76 -14.92 9.63
CA LEU A 178 -16.74 -15.81 9.08
C LEU A 178 -15.97 -15.16 7.94
N MET A 179 -16.64 -14.42 7.06
CA MET A 179 -16.00 -13.65 5.99
C MET A 179 -15.07 -12.57 6.54
N PHE A 180 -15.53 -11.81 7.53
CA PHE A 180 -14.71 -10.80 8.22
C PHE A 180 -13.46 -11.44 8.84
N PHE A 181 -13.60 -12.52 9.60
CA PHE A 181 -12.45 -13.18 10.23
C PHE A 181 -11.47 -13.79 9.22
N ILE A 182 -11.96 -14.44 8.17
CA ILE A 182 -11.06 -15.00 7.12
C ILE A 182 -10.23 -13.88 6.49
N LEU A 183 -10.86 -12.74 6.19
CA LEU A 183 -10.20 -11.58 5.61
C LEU A 183 -9.20 -10.94 6.59
N GLU A 184 -9.68 -10.46 7.74
CA GLU A 184 -8.88 -9.67 8.68
C GLU A 184 -7.77 -10.49 9.32
N ILE A 185 -8.00 -11.75 9.73
CA ILE A 185 -6.94 -12.59 10.33
C ILE A 185 -5.79 -12.80 9.36
N SER A 186 -6.07 -12.83 8.04
CA SER A 186 -5.03 -13.06 7.05
C SER A 186 -4.12 -11.85 6.83
N CYS A 187 -4.62 -10.62 7.01
CA CYS A 187 -3.88 -9.41 6.66
C CYS A 187 -3.73 -8.35 7.77
N ASN A 188 -4.51 -8.40 8.84
CA ASN A 188 -4.55 -7.37 9.88
C ASN A 188 -3.91 -7.88 11.18
N PRO A 189 -2.66 -7.47 11.51
CA PRO A 189 -2.00 -7.87 12.75
C PRO A 189 -2.65 -7.28 14.00
N GLN A 190 -3.41 -6.18 13.88
CA GLN A 190 -4.02 -5.43 14.98
C GLN A 190 -5.52 -5.73 15.16
N ILE A 191 -6.04 -6.82 14.58
CA ILE A 191 -7.46 -7.19 14.65
C ILE A 191 -8.03 -7.18 16.10
N GLY A 192 -7.21 -7.54 17.09
CA GLY A 192 -7.61 -7.56 18.52
C GLY A 192 -7.83 -6.17 19.12
N ASN A 193 -7.28 -5.13 18.52
CA ASN A 193 -7.35 -3.73 18.99
C ASN A 193 -8.43 -2.91 18.25
N MET A 194 -9.11 -3.50 17.28
CA MET A 194 -10.15 -2.82 16.51
C MET A 194 -11.36 -2.48 17.38
N ASN A 195 -11.91 -1.27 17.19
CA ASN A 195 -13.14 -0.86 17.86
C ASN A 195 -14.32 -1.76 17.42
N LEU A 196 -15.14 -2.19 18.39
CA LEU A 196 -16.29 -3.07 18.11
C LEU A 196 -17.25 -2.48 17.05
N PHE A 197 -17.46 -1.17 17.04
CA PHE A 197 -18.28 -0.51 16.02
C PHE A 197 -17.70 -0.70 14.60
N ARG A 198 -16.37 -0.65 14.45
CA ARG A 198 -15.68 -0.90 13.17
C ARG A 198 -15.80 -2.33 12.71
N VAL A 199 -15.64 -3.27 13.64
CA VAL A 199 -15.85 -4.69 13.39
C VAL A 199 -17.28 -4.92 12.88
N LEU A 200 -18.28 -4.36 13.57
CA LEU A 200 -19.68 -4.47 13.18
C LEU A 200 -19.98 -3.81 11.82
N LEU A 201 -19.36 -2.66 11.52
CA LEU A 201 -19.50 -2.00 10.21
C LEU A 201 -18.98 -2.89 9.07
N ASN A 202 -17.79 -3.48 9.22
CA ASN A 202 -17.24 -4.40 8.22
C ASN A 202 -18.12 -5.65 8.07
N ILE A 203 -18.60 -6.24 9.16
CA ILE A 203 -19.53 -7.38 9.13
C ILE A 203 -20.84 -7.00 8.42
N PHE A 204 -21.34 -5.79 8.65
CA PHE A 204 -22.53 -5.28 7.97
C PHE A 204 -22.31 -5.13 6.46
N ILE A 205 -21.15 -4.62 6.04
CA ILE A 205 -20.76 -4.59 4.60
C ILE A 205 -20.68 -6.01 4.03
N MET A 206 -20.09 -6.96 4.76
CA MET A 206 -20.01 -8.36 4.36
C MET A 206 -21.39 -9.00 4.19
N MET A 207 -22.37 -8.62 5.02
CA MET A 207 -23.76 -9.10 4.90
C MET A 207 -24.41 -8.68 3.57
N PHE A 208 -24.09 -7.50 3.03
CA PHE A 208 -24.58 -7.10 1.70
C PHE A 208 -24.05 -8.03 0.61
N PHE A 209 -22.75 -8.30 0.63
CA PHE A 209 -22.13 -9.24 -0.33
C PHE A 209 -22.74 -10.63 -0.22
N GLU A 210 -23.00 -11.11 1.00
CA GLU A 210 -23.69 -12.39 1.21
C GLU A 210 -25.06 -12.39 0.54
N ILE A 211 -25.92 -11.42 0.85
CA ILE A 211 -27.29 -11.36 0.33
C ILE A 211 -27.28 -11.29 -1.20
N ILE A 212 -26.39 -10.48 -1.78
CA ILE A 212 -26.27 -10.31 -3.23
C ILE A 212 -25.88 -11.64 -3.89
N ILE A 213 -24.76 -12.23 -3.45
CA ILE A 213 -24.17 -13.42 -4.09
C ILE A 213 -25.02 -14.67 -3.87
N LEU A 214 -25.52 -14.92 -2.65
CA LEU A 214 -26.34 -16.10 -2.37
C LEU A 214 -27.66 -16.09 -3.12
N ASN A 215 -28.23 -14.92 -3.42
CA ASN A 215 -29.48 -14.81 -4.18
C ASN A 215 -29.27 -14.73 -5.70
N PHE A 216 -28.04 -14.44 -6.15
CA PHE A 216 -27.68 -14.54 -7.57
C PHE A 216 -27.60 -16.00 -8.04
N PHE A 217 -26.98 -16.88 -7.24
CA PHE A 217 -26.87 -18.31 -7.54
C PHE A 217 -28.16 -19.08 -7.20
N ASN A 218 -28.58 -19.98 -8.10
CA ASN A 218 -29.72 -20.85 -7.84
C ASN A 218 -29.49 -21.74 -6.60
N ASN A 219 -28.27 -22.31 -6.51
CA ASN A 219 -27.79 -23.09 -5.37
C ASN A 219 -26.88 -22.21 -4.49
N ARG A 220 -27.25 -22.07 -3.22
CA ARG A 220 -26.54 -21.21 -2.26
C ARG A 220 -25.13 -21.70 -1.95
N ALA A 221 -24.85 -23.00 -2.10
CA ALA A 221 -23.51 -23.55 -1.88
C ALA A 221 -22.48 -22.91 -2.82
N TYR A 222 -22.83 -22.71 -4.10
CA TYR A 222 -21.92 -22.04 -5.05
C TYR A 222 -21.67 -20.59 -4.67
N GLY A 223 -22.68 -19.89 -4.16
CA GLY A 223 -22.51 -18.54 -3.64
C GLY A 223 -21.55 -18.49 -2.45
N LEU A 224 -21.68 -19.42 -1.50
CA LEU A 224 -20.75 -19.51 -0.35
C LEU A 224 -19.32 -19.85 -0.78
N TYR A 225 -19.13 -20.73 -1.78
CA TYR A 225 -17.79 -21.01 -2.31
C TYR A 225 -17.14 -19.76 -2.90
N VAL A 226 -17.90 -18.98 -3.67
CA VAL A 226 -17.41 -17.73 -4.24
C VAL A 226 -17.05 -16.73 -3.14
N LEU A 227 -17.96 -16.51 -2.19
CA LEU A 227 -17.74 -15.56 -1.08
C LEU A 227 -16.47 -15.89 -0.28
N TYR A 228 -16.34 -17.12 0.22
CA TYR A 228 -15.19 -17.50 1.03
C TYR A 228 -13.88 -17.53 0.23
N SER A 229 -13.92 -17.89 -1.05
CA SER A 229 -12.73 -17.85 -1.90
C SER A 229 -12.30 -16.41 -2.16
N CYS A 230 -13.24 -15.50 -2.43
CA CYS A 230 -12.95 -14.08 -2.66
C CYS A 230 -12.30 -13.43 -1.43
N VAL A 231 -12.88 -13.58 -0.24
CA VAL A 231 -12.30 -12.96 0.98
C VAL A 231 -10.94 -13.55 1.34
N LEU A 232 -10.73 -14.86 1.14
CA LEU A 232 -9.41 -15.47 1.34
C LEU A 232 -8.38 -14.92 0.35
N ILE A 233 -8.72 -14.84 -0.94
CA ILE A 233 -7.81 -14.32 -1.97
C ILE A 233 -7.47 -12.85 -1.69
N ILE A 234 -8.47 -12.02 -1.39
CA ILE A 234 -8.25 -10.59 -1.10
C ILE A 234 -7.38 -10.44 0.15
N GLY A 235 -7.67 -11.18 1.21
CA GLY A 235 -6.91 -11.09 2.46
C GLY A 235 -5.46 -11.54 2.31
N VAL A 236 -5.22 -12.68 1.67
CA VAL A 236 -3.86 -13.17 1.38
C VAL A 236 -3.13 -12.21 0.45
N ALA A 237 -3.78 -11.70 -0.59
CA ALA A 237 -3.19 -10.71 -1.49
C ALA A 237 -2.83 -9.43 -0.73
N ASN A 238 -3.72 -8.93 0.13
CA ASN A 238 -3.48 -7.73 0.92
C ASN A 238 -2.32 -7.92 1.89
N HIS A 239 -2.21 -9.08 2.54
CA HIS A 239 -1.08 -9.40 3.42
C HIS A 239 0.27 -9.25 2.70
N PHE A 240 0.41 -9.88 1.54
CA PHE A 240 1.66 -9.81 0.78
C PHE A 240 1.89 -8.44 0.15
N VAL A 241 0.84 -7.74 -0.27
CA VAL A 241 0.95 -6.38 -0.78
C VAL A 241 1.45 -5.44 0.33
N VAL A 242 0.91 -5.51 1.55
CA VAL A 242 1.42 -4.75 2.70
C VAL A 242 2.86 -5.16 3.02
N LEU A 243 3.17 -6.46 3.05
CA LEU A 243 4.51 -6.94 3.37
C LEU A 243 5.58 -6.42 2.38
N PHE A 244 5.25 -6.34 1.08
CA PHE A 244 6.21 -5.96 0.05
C PHE A 244 6.22 -4.48 -0.30
N ARG A 245 5.12 -3.74 -0.05
CA ARG A 245 4.97 -2.33 -0.44
C ARG A 245 4.71 -1.39 0.73
N ASN A 246 4.63 -1.93 1.95
CA ASN A 246 4.22 -1.23 3.17
C ASN A 246 2.91 -0.43 3.01
N ASN A 247 2.04 -0.86 2.10
CA ASN A 247 0.79 -0.18 1.76
C ASN A 247 -0.26 -1.23 1.39
N PRO A 248 -1.50 -1.16 1.92
CA PRO A 248 -2.58 -2.08 1.55
C PRO A 248 -3.00 -1.95 0.08
N ILE A 249 -3.81 -2.90 -0.38
CA ILE A 249 -4.46 -2.83 -1.69
C ILE A 249 -5.37 -1.60 -1.71
N MET A 250 -4.97 -0.58 -2.46
CA MET A 250 -5.74 0.64 -2.66
C MET A 250 -6.69 0.47 -3.84
N PRO A 251 -7.80 1.22 -3.91
CA PRO A 251 -8.73 1.07 -5.04
C PRO A 251 -8.11 1.42 -6.40
N VAL A 252 -7.04 2.25 -6.45
CA VAL A 252 -6.26 2.49 -7.67
C VAL A 252 -5.46 1.30 -8.16
N ASP A 253 -5.07 0.38 -7.27
CA ASP A 253 -4.27 -0.80 -7.64
C ASP A 253 -5.08 -1.75 -8.55
N ILE A 254 -6.43 -1.72 -8.47
CA ILE A 254 -7.31 -2.48 -9.37
C ILE A 254 -7.06 -2.08 -10.84
N LEU A 255 -6.76 -0.81 -11.11
CA LEU A 255 -6.49 -0.32 -12.46
C LEU A 255 -5.11 -0.77 -12.98
N SER A 256 -4.22 -1.22 -12.08
CA SER A 256 -2.80 -1.53 -12.38
C SER A 256 -2.43 -3.00 -12.13
N ILE A 257 -3.42 -3.89 -12.02
CA ILE A 257 -3.23 -5.28 -11.58
C ILE A 257 -2.30 -6.10 -12.50
N LYS A 258 -2.26 -5.75 -13.80
CA LYS A 258 -1.37 -6.40 -14.79
C LYS A 258 0.10 -6.11 -14.50
N THR A 259 0.42 -4.90 -14.09
CA THR A 259 1.78 -4.49 -13.74
C THR A 259 2.21 -5.19 -12.45
N ALA A 260 1.35 -5.24 -11.43
CA ALA A 260 1.64 -5.90 -10.15
C ALA A 260 1.97 -7.40 -10.30
N LEU A 261 1.26 -8.12 -11.18
CA LEU A 261 1.51 -9.55 -11.46
C LEU A 261 2.84 -9.81 -12.18
N SER A 262 3.42 -8.81 -12.85
CA SER A 262 4.73 -8.97 -13.51
C SER A 262 5.90 -8.88 -12.53
N VAL A 263 5.72 -8.18 -11.40
CA VAL A 263 6.77 -7.98 -10.38
C VAL A 263 6.77 -9.09 -9.34
N SER A 264 5.67 -9.84 -9.19
CA SER A 264 5.50 -10.88 -8.16
C SER A 264 6.48 -12.05 -8.25
N ASN A 265 7.09 -12.28 -9.42
CA ASN A 265 7.99 -13.42 -9.62
C ASN A 265 9.32 -13.32 -8.85
N HIS A 266 9.66 -12.17 -8.28
CA HIS A 266 10.90 -11.96 -7.54
C HIS A 266 10.74 -12.05 -6.01
N TYR A 267 9.51 -12.24 -5.51
CA TYR A 267 9.26 -12.29 -4.06
C TYR A 267 9.20 -13.71 -3.51
N GLN A 268 9.68 -13.87 -2.29
CA GLN A 268 9.58 -15.10 -1.50
C GLN A 268 8.27 -15.07 -0.70
N TYR A 269 7.41 -16.07 -0.90
CA TYR A 269 6.12 -16.17 -0.21
C TYR A 269 6.19 -17.19 0.92
N TYR A 270 5.87 -16.77 2.14
CA TYR A 270 5.79 -17.65 3.31
C TYR A 270 4.39 -17.61 3.92
N LEU A 271 3.96 -18.76 4.47
CA LEU A 271 2.69 -18.84 5.20
C LEU A 271 2.88 -18.28 6.61
N THR A 272 2.19 -17.19 6.91
CA THR A 272 2.07 -16.66 8.28
C THR A 272 1.01 -17.40 9.08
N ASN A 273 1.02 -17.25 10.40
CA ASN A 273 0.03 -17.87 11.29
C ASN A 273 -1.40 -17.42 10.94
N GLY A 274 -1.57 -16.13 10.61
CA GLY A 274 -2.85 -15.55 10.19
C GLY A 274 -3.39 -16.18 8.91
N ILE A 275 -2.58 -16.19 7.84
CA ILE A 275 -2.94 -16.83 6.56
C ILE A 275 -3.28 -18.32 6.78
N THR A 276 -2.46 -19.02 7.55
CA THR A 276 -2.64 -20.44 7.86
C THR A 276 -3.99 -20.71 8.50
N LEU A 277 -4.36 -19.93 9.53
CA LEU A 277 -5.64 -20.05 10.21
C LEU A 277 -6.81 -19.76 9.25
N SER A 278 -6.72 -18.70 8.44
CA SER A 278 -7.73 -18.36 7.44
C SER A 278 -7.93 -19.48 6.40
N VAL A 279 -6.85 -20.10 5.92
CA VAL A 279 -6.89 -21.24 4.98
C VAL A 279 -7.55 -22.46 5.63
N VAL A 280 -7.22 -22.78 6.89
CA VAL A 280 -7.84 -23.91 7.60
C VAL A 280 -9.34 -23.70 7.77
N ILE A 281 -9.76 -22.52 8.23
CA ILE A 281 -11.20 -22.17 8.37
C ILE A 281 -11.90 -22.29 7.02
N PHE A 282 -11.30 -21.75 5.95
CA PHE A 282 -11.82 -21.86 4.59
C PHE A 282 -12.03 -23.33 4.17
N LEU A 283 -11.01 -24.19 4.31
CA LEU A 283 -11.09 -25.60 3.90
C LEU A 283 -12.17 -26.37 4.67
N LEU A 284 -12.31 -26.10 5.97
CA LEU A 284 -13.36 -26.67 6.82
C LEU A 284 -14.76 -26.28 6.32
N LEU A 285 -14.97 -24.99 6.06
CA LEU A 285 -16.25 -24.46 5.58
C LEU A 285 -16.63 -25.05 4.21
N ILE A 286 -15.70 -25.07 3.25
CA ILE A 286 -15.93 -25.66 1.93
C ILE A 286 -16.29 -27.16 2.04
N GLY A 287 -15.61 -27.91 2.91
CA GLY A 287 -15.90 -29.32 3.18
C GLY A 287 -17.31 -29.54 3.74
N LEU A 288 -17.71 -28.76 4.74
CA LEU A 288 -19.04 -28.82 5.34
C LEU A 288 -20.14 -28.42 4.35
N ILE A 289 -19.99 -27.30 3.65
CA ILE A 289 -20.97 -26.81 2.68
C ILE A 289 -21.13 -27.81 1.53
N SER A 290 -20.04 -28.41 1.06
CA SER A 290 -20.09 -29.48 0.06
C SER A 290 -20.88 -30.69 0.54
N SER A 291 -20.80 -31.01 1.83
CA SER A 291 -21.57 -32.09 2.43
C SER A 291 -23.06 -31.79 2.44
N PHE A 292 -23.44 -30.58 2.86
CA PHE A 292 -24.84 -30.15 2.86
C PHE A 292 -25.41 -30.01 1.45
N ASN A 293 -24.57 -29.61 0.49
CA ASN A 293 -24.97 -29.50 -0.90
C ASN A 293 -25.34 -30.85 -1.51
N ARG A 294 -24.53 -31.89 -1.28
CA ARG A 294 -24.85 -33.25 -1.76
C ARG A 294 -26.08 -33.87 -1.09
N LEU A 295 -26.45 -33.37 0.08
CA LEU A 295 -27.70 -33.74 0.77
C LEU A 295 -28.92 -32.96 0.28
N ASP A 296 -28.77 -32.10 -0.72
CA ASP A 296 -29.77 -31.16 -1.22
C ASP A 296 -30.34 -30.25 -0.10
N ILE A 297 -29.55 -29.98 0.94
CA ILE A 297 -29.91 -29.02 2.02
C ILE A 297 -29.73 -27.58 1.54
N THR A 298 -28.69 -27.32 0.74
CA THR A 298 -28.38 -25.99 0.20
C THR A 298 -29.18 -25.67 -1.06
N ASN A 299 -29.66 -26.72 -1.74
CA ASN A 299 -30.55 -26.65 -2.89
C ASN A 299 -31.98 -26.47 -2.41
N LYS A 300 -32.61 -25.37 -2.81
CA LYS A 300 -34.06 -25.23 -2.68
C LYS A 300 -34.65 -25.40 -4.09
N ILE A 301 -35.43 -26.46 -4.31
CA ILE A 301 -36.28 -26.57 -5.50
C ILE A 301 -37.23 -25.38 -5.43
N THR A 302 -36.94 -24.36 -6.25
CA THR A 302 -37.61 -23.07 -6.19
C THR A 302 -38.40 -22.86 -7.48
N SER A 303 -39.62 -22.36 -7.33
CA SER A 303 -40.44 -22.03 -8.50
C SER A 303 -39.75 -20.91 -9.31
N LYS A 304 -40.05 -20.80 -10.62
CA LYS A 304 -39.54 -19.68 -11.44
C LYS A 304 -39.81 -18.32 -10.79
N LYS A 305 -40.94 -18.16 -10.10
CA LYS A 305 -41.31 -16.92 -9.37
C LYS A 305 -40.37 -16.63 -8.20
N GLU A 306 -39.98 -17.64 -7.43
CA GLU A 306 -39.04 -17.47 -6.30
C GLU A 306 -37.61 -17.18 -6.78
N VAL A 307 -37.17 -17.77 -7.90
CA VAL A 307 -35.87 -17.45 -8.49
C VAL A 307 -35.85 -15.99 -8.94
N ILE A 308 -36.92 -15.53 -9.59
CA ILE A 308 -37.05 -14.13 -10.02
C ILE A 308 -37.07 -13.19 -8.80
N SER A 309 -37.82 -13.50 -7.74
CA SER A 309 -37.87 -12.63 -6.55
C SER A 309 -36.53 -12.55 -5.82
N ARG A 310 -35.78 -13.66 -5.72
CA ARG A 310 -34.42 -13.67 -5.16
C ARG A 310 -33.47 -12.80 -5.97
N LYS A 311 -33.46 -12.94 -7.29
CA LYS A 311 -32.61 -12.11 -8.17
C LYS A 311 -33.00 -10.64 -8.09
N PHE A 312 -34.30 -10.34 -8.02
CA PHE A 312 -34.79 -8.98 -7.80
C PHE A 312 -34.30 -8.42 -6.46
N LEU A 313 -34.34 -9.20 -5.38
CA LEU A 313 -33.78 -8.82 -4.08
C LEU A 313 -32.27 -8.54 -4.17
N SER A 314 -31.48 -9.38 -4.84
CA SER A 314 -30.05 -9.11 -5.07
C SER A 314 -29.83 -7.76 -5.76
N VAL A 315 -30.62 -7.45 -6.79
CA VAL A 315 -30.51 -6.18 -7.52
C VAL A 315 -30.91 -5.00 -6.64
N MET A 316 -31.99 -5.12 -5.86
CA MET A 316 -32.42 -4.07 -4.93
C MET A 316 -31.37 -3.80 -3.85
N VAL A 317 -30.79 -4.84 -3.26
CA VAL A 317 -29.72 -4.71 -2.25
C VAL A 317 -28.45 -4.13 -2.86
N LEU A 318 -28.11 -4.50 -4.10
CA LEU A 318 -26.99 -3.91 -4.84
C LEU A 318 -27.22 -2.41 -5.10
N ILE A 319 -28.40 -2.02 -5.57
CA ILE A 319 -28.76 -0.61 -5.78
C ILE A 319 -28.73 0.15 -4.47
N PHE A 320 -29.26 -0.42 -3.39
CA PHE A 320 -29.22 0.19 -2.07
C PHE A 320 -27.78 0.34 -1.55
N GLY A 321 -26.92 -0.66 -1.74
CA GLY A 321 -25.51 -0.59 -1.37
C GLY A 321 -24.75 0.48 -2.16
N ILE A 322 -24.99 0.59 -3.47
CA ILE A 322 -24.43 1.66 -4.31
C ILE A 322 -24.94 3.03 -3.85
N PHE A 323 -26.24 3.16 -3.57
CA PHE A 323 -26.83 4.39 -3.08
C PHE A 323 -26.27 4.79 -1.70
N TRP A 324 -26.10 3.83 -0.79
CA TRP A 324 -25.50 4.05 0.53
C TRP A 324 -24.05 4.52 0.41
N ILE A 325 -23.21 3.82 -0.37
CA ILE A 325 -21.82 4.21 -0.63
C ILE A 325 -21.74 5.56 -1.37
N HIS A 326 -22.71 5.90 -2.23
CA HIS A 326 -22.65 7.17 -2.95
C HIS A 326 -23.03 8.38 -2.08
N ASN A 327 -24.05 8.24 -1.22
CA ASN A 327 -24.61 9.37 -0.48
C ASN A 327 -24.05 9.55 0.93
N SER A 328 -23.46 8.52 1.53
CA SER A 328 -22.84 8.62 2.86
C SER A 328 -21.34 8.80 2.70
N ASN A 329 -20.77 9.90 3.20
CA ASN A 329 -19.32 10.03 3.34
C ASN A 329 -18.85 9.13 4.49
N PHE A 330 -18.17 8.02 4.19
CA PHE A 330 -17.82 6.99 5.17
C PHE A 330 -16.87 7.49 6.26
N GLU A 331 -15.95 8.39 5.91
CA GLU A 331 -15.05 9.04 6.86
C GLU A 331 -15.85 9.74 7.95
N ASN A 332 -16.74 10.66 7.56
CA ASN A 332 -17.49 11.49 8.51
C ASN A 332 -18.63 10.71 9.18
N ALA A 333 -19.37 9.90 8.40
CA ALA A 333 -20.54 9.18 8.90
C ALA A 333 -20.18 8.09 9.92
N TYR A 334 -18.98 7.51 9.80
CA TYR A 334 -18.53 6.47 10.69
C TYR A 334 -17.35 6.90 11.55
N SER A 335 -16.71 8.05 11.35
CA SER A 335 -15.49 8.54 12.04
C SER A 335 -14.22 7.74 11.71
N ILE A 336 -14.10 7.24 10.48
CA ILE A 336 -12.92 6.46 10.04
C ILE A 336 -11.72 7.40 9.98
N ASN A 337 -10.64 7.07 10.69
CA ASN A 337 -9.47 7.92 10.76
C ASN A 337 -8.55 7.63 9.58
N ILE A 338 -8.68 8.44 8.52
CA ILE A 338 -7.85 8.27 7.33
C ILE A 338 -6.44 8.76 7.63
N ASN A 339 -5.49 7.84 7.53
CA ASN A 339 -4.07 8.14 7.51
C ASN A 339 -3.59 7.97 6.07
N PHE A 340 -3.47 9.08 5.35
CA PHE A 340 -2.96 9.09 3.98
C PHE A 340 -1.44 8.84 3.92
N TRP A 341 -0.71 9.09 5.02
CA TRP A 341 0.72 8.78 5.15
C TRP A 341 0.98 7.29 5.30
N TRP A 342 0.18 6.63 6.13
CA TRP A 342 0.26 5.20 6.40
C TRP A 342 -1.14 4.57 6.26
N PRO A 343 -1.61 4.30 5.02
CA PRO A 343 -2.93 3.72 4.80
C PRO A 343 -3.13 2.37 5.51
N ALA A 344 -2.05 1.59 5.68
CA ALA A 344 -2.10 0.35 6.45
C ALA A 344 -2.61 0.57 7.90
N ALA A 345 -2.25 1.68 8.56
CA ALA A 345 -2.74 1.99 9.90
C ALA A 345 -4.27 2.17 9.91
N THR A 346 -4.86 2.81 8.89
CA THR A 346 -6.32 2.92 8.74
C THR A 346 -6.98 1.56 8.47
N TYR A 347 -6.34 0.66 7.70
CA TYR A 347 -6.88 -0.68 7.50
C TYR A 347 -6.79 -1.51 8.79
N GLU A 348 -5.72 -1.35 9.56
CA GLU A 348 -5.51 -2.01 10.85
C GLU A 348 -6.54 -1.55 11.90
N SER A 349 -6.82 -0.24 12.00
CA SER A 349 -7.77 0.32 12.98
C SER A 349 -9.24 0.12 12.60
N ASP A 350 -9.57 0.30 11.31
CA ASP A 350 -10.95 0.47 10.86
C ASP A 350 -11.46 -0.70 9.99
N GLY A 351 -10.59 -1.62 9.60
CA GLY A 351 -10.90 -2.85 8.85
C GLY A 351 -10.93 -2.67 7.34
N PHE A 352 -10.61 -3.73 6.61
CA PHE A 352 -10.36 -3.71 5.17
C PHE A 352 -11.53 -3.14 4.37
N ALA A 353 -12.75 -3.61 4.58
CA ALA A 353 -13.88 -3.25 3.71
C ALA A 353 -14.31 -1.80 3.93
N ALA A 354 -14.39 -1.35 5.18
CA ALA A 354 -14.72 0.03 5.51
C ALA A 354 -13.65 1.00 4.99
N SER A 355 -12.37 0.70 5.25
CA SER A 355 -11.24 1.53 4.80
C SER A 355 -11.15 1.57 3.27
N PHE A 356 -11.34 0.43 2.59
CA PHE A 356 -11.34 0.37 1.12
C PHE A 356 -12.45 1.24 0.51
N ILE A 357 -13.66 1.23 1.06
CA ILE A 357 -14.75 2.10 0.61
C ILE A 357 -14.41 3.57 0.85
N THR A 358 -13.87 3.91 2.02
CA THR A 358 -13.47 5.29 2.36
C THR A 358 -12.42 5.80 1.38
N PHE A 359 -11.35 5.03 1.11
CA PHE A 359 -10.35 5.42 0.11
C PHE A 359 -10.94 5.49 -1.29
N LEU A 360 -11.88 4.61 -1.65
CA LEU A 360 -12.57 4.67 -2.95
C LEU A 360 -13.37 5.96 -3.13
N GLN A 361 -13.99 6.47 -2.06
CA GLN A 361 -14.67 7.77 -2.08
C GLN A 361 -13.69 8.92 -2.25
N LYS A 362 -12.49 8.83 -1.64
CA LYS A 362 -11.45 9.86 -1.74
C LYS A 362 -10.76 9.94 -3.09
N LEU A 363 -10.72 8.86 -3.87
CA LEU A 363 -10.24 8.91 -5.25
C LEU A 363 -11.08 9.81 -6.17
N LYS A 364 -12.35 10.05 -5.83
CA LYS A 364 -13.21 10.93 -6.61
C LYS A 364 -13.01 12.37 -6.15
N VAL A 365 -12.05 13.06 -6.78
CA VAL A 365 -11.95 14.52 -6.68
C VAL A 365 -13.23 15.13 -7.24
N GLN A 366 -13.88 15.98 -6.46
CA GLN A 366 -15.10 16.65 -6.88
C GLN A 366 -14.80 17.55 -8.07
N LYS A 367 -15.66 17.45 -9.09
CA LYS A 367 -15.59 18.33 -10.25
C LYS A 367 -15.91 19.76 -9.78
N PRO A 368 -15.07 20.77 -10.07
CA PRO A 368 -15.35 22.14 -9.68
C PRO A 368 -16.67 22.64 -10.26
N ASP A 369 -17.28 23.60 -9.57
CA ASP A 369 -18.47 24.27 -10.05
C ASP A 369 -18.19 24.95 -11.40
N GLU A 370 -19.19 24.97 -12.27
CA GLU A 370 -19.11 25.57 -13.62
C GLU A 370 -18.08 24.95 -14.59
N TYR A 371 -17.35 23.89 -14.18
CA TYR A 371 -16.33 23.30 -15.03
C TYR A 371 -16.88 22.79 -16.37
N SER A 372 -16.19 23.19 -17.44
CA SER A 372 -16.19 22.57 -18.76
C SER A 372 -14.77 22.56 -19.33
N SER A 373 -14.46 21.60 -20.21
CA SER A 373 -13.14 21.52 -20.87
C SER A 373 -12.85 22.79 -21.68
N GLU A 374 -13.88 23.36 -22.33
CA GLU A 374 -13.78 24.60 -23.09
C GLU A 374 -13.48 25.81 -22.19
N LEU A 375 -14.12 25.90 -21.01
CA LEU A 375 -13.80 26.93 -20.03
C LEU A 375 -12.35 26.83 -19.56
N ALA A 376 -11.87 25.62 -19.22
CA ALA A 376 -10.49 25.42 -18.79
C ALA A 376 -9.48 25.83 -19.88
N GLU A 377 -9.72 25.46 -21.14
CA GLU A 377 -8.89 25.87 -22.27
C GLU A 377 -8.93 27.39 -22.48
N ASN A 378 -10.11 28.01 -22.40
CA ASN A 378 -10.25 29.45 -22.54
C ASN A 378 -9.55 30.22 -21.42
N ILE A 379 -9.58 29.73 -20.17
CA ILE A 379 -8.81 30.34 -19.08
C ILE A 379 -7.32 30.24 -19.42
N LEU A 380 -6.81 29.04 -19.74
CA LEU A 380 -5.41 28.82 -20.10
C LEU A 380 -4.93 29.72 -21.25
N ILE A 381 -5.74 29.91 -22.28
CA ILE A 381 -5.39 30.74 -23.45
C ILE A 381 -5.47 32.24 -23.15
N ASN A 382 -6.48 32.70 -22.40
CA ASN A 382 -6.73 34.14 -22.20
C ASN A 382 -5.98 34.75 -21.02
N THR A 383 -5.55 33.93 -20.05
CA THR A 383 -4.85 34.40 -18.83
C THR A 383 -3.35 34.13 -18.85
N SER A 384 -2.85 33.39 -19.85
CA SER A 384 -1.41 33.25 -20.08
C SER A 384 -0.90 34.50 -20.77
N GLU A 385 -0.14 35.32 -20.04
CA GLU A 385 0.75 36.27 -20.70
C GLU A 385 1.94 35.49 -21.26
N ASP A 386 2.21 35.64 -22.55
CA ASP A 386 3.34 34.96 -23.18
C ASP A 386 4.66 35.52 -22.65
N ARG A 387 5.24 34.78 -21.68
CA ARG A 387 6.55 35.09 -21.11
C ARG A 387 7.61 34.60 -22.08
N LYS A 388 8.45 35.52 -22.54
CA LYS A 388 9.65 35.14 -23.29
C LYS A 388 10.58 34.36 -22.36
N PRO A 389 11.21 33.27 -22.83
CA PRO A 389 12.19 32.53 -22.03
C PRO A 389 13.23 33.46 -21.43
N ALA A 390 13.69 33.16 -20.20
CA ALA A 390 14.75 33.96 -19.60
C ALA A 390 16.00 33.90 -20.50
N VAL A 391 16.46 35.07 -20.95
CA VAL A 391 17.59 35.15 -21.88
C VAL A 391 18.85 34.76 -21.14
N SER A 392 19.41 33.60 -21.50
CA SER A 392 20.73 33.15 -21.06
C SER A 392 21.82 33.88 -21.84
N SER A 393 22.94 34.15 -21.17
CA SER A 393 24.17 34.61 -21.84
C SER A 393 24.85 33.52 -22.69
N THR A 394 24.34 32.29 -22.67
CA THR A 394 24.92 31.13 -23.36
C THR A 394 23.98 30.63 -24.48
N ASN A 395 24.55 30.10 -25.55
CA ASN A 395 23.81 29.47 -26.66
C ASN A 395 23.59 27.96 -26.47
N GLN A 396 23.83 27.44 -25.26
CA GLN A 396 23.72 26.02 -24.94
C GLN A 396 22.66 25.81 -23.86
N ASP A 397 21.89 24.74 -24.02
CA ASP A 397 20.88 24.33 -23.05
C ASP A 397 21.56 23.87 -21.75
N PRO A 398 21.19 24.44 -20.58
CA PRO A 398 21.82 24.11 -19.31
C PRO A 398 21.34 22.76 -18.78
N THR A 399 22.22 22.04 -18.08
CA THR A 399 21.79 20.92 -17.22
C THR A 399 21.03 21.48 -16.02
N ILE A 400 19.82 20.96 -15.78
CA ILE A 400 18.95 21.35 -14.68
C ILE A 400 19.17 20.35 -13.54
N ILE A 401 19.59 20.85 -12.39
CA ILE A 401 19.78 20.05 -11.18
C ILE A 401 18.77 20.55 -10.14
N VAL A 402 17.98 19.63 -9.62
CA VAL A 402 17.03 19.91 -8.56
C VAL A 402 17.43 19.07 -7.36
N VAL A 403 17.73 19.72 -6.24
CA VAL A 403 18.03 19.06 -4.96
C VAL A 403 16.91 19.40 -4.01
N MET A 404 16.04 18.44 -3.78
CA MET A 404 15.06 18.48 -2.70
C MET A 404 15.70 17.82 -1.48
N ASN A 405 16.19 18.64 -0.56
CA ASN A 405 16.93 18.18 0.61
C ASN A 405 15.95 17.82 1.73
N GLU A 406 15.98 16.55 2.14
CA GLU A 406 15.10 16.00 3.18
C GLU A 406 15.17 16.84 4.45
N SER A 407 14.01 17.26 4.92
CA SER A 407 13.79 18.05 6.14
C SER A 407 14.70 19.29 6.28
N PHE A 408 15.30 19.80 5.22
CA PHE A 408 16.23 20.94 5.30
C PHE A 408 15.46 22.23 5.58
N SER A 409 15.52 22.71 6.82
CA SER A 409 14.82 23.92 7.24
C SER A 409 15.65 24.82 8.16
N ASP A 410 15.41 26.12 8.04
CA ASP A 410 15.84 27.15 8.98
C ASP A 410 14.75 27.36 10.05
N LEU A 411 14.97 26.83 11.26
CA LEU A 411 14.00 26.94 12.35
C LEU A 411 13.80 28.40 12.83
N SER A 412 14.67 29.34 12.43
CA SER A 412 14.48 30.76 12.75
C SER A 412 13.21 31.36 12.09
N ALA A 413 12.63 30.66 11.11
CA ALA A 413 11.32 30.97 10.56
C ALA A 413 10.22 31.04 11.65
N LEU A 414 10.29 30.16 12.65
CA LEU A 414 9.34 30.08 13.77
C LEU A 414 9.57 31.20 14.79
N GLY A 415 10.82 31.48 15.13
CA GLY A 415 11.24 32.37 16.22
C GLY A 415 12.72 32.70 16.18
N PRO A 416 13.23 33.63 17.01
CA PRO A 416 14.66 33.91 17.07
C PRO A 416 15.44 32.67 17.55
N LEU A 417 16.39 32.19 16.74
CA LEU A 417 17.26 31.06 17.02
C LEU A 417 18.67 31.33 16.49
N GLU A 418 19.62 31.69 17.35
CA GLU A 418 20.96 32.15 16.94
C GLU A 418 21.82 31.04 16.34
N CYS A 419 21.61 29.80 16.77
CA CYS A 419 22.35 28.65 16.25
C CYS A 419 22.08 28.41 14.75
N ALA A 420 20.85 28.61 14.27
CA ALA A 420 20.50 28.44 12.86
C ALA A 420 21.31 29.37 11.94
N ASP A 421 21.43 30.65 12.30
CA ASP A 421 22.25 31.62 11.56
C ASP A 421 23.73 31.19 11.47
N ARG A 422 24.24 30.54 12.52
CA ARG A 422 25.63 30.07 12.60
C ARG A 422 25.87 28.85 11.73
N TYR A 423 24.93 27.92 11.67
CA TYR A 423 25.12 26.61 11.06
C TYR A 423 24.60 26.51 9.61
N LEU A 424 23.77 27.46 9.15
CA LEU A 424 23.36 27.60 7.74
C LEU A 424 24.24 28.57 6.95
N LYS A 425 25.55 28.59 7.23
CA LYS A 425 26.45 29.61 6.70
C LYS A 425 26.59 29.56 5.18
N ASN A 426 26.71 28.37 4.59
CA ASN A 426 26.87 28.22 3.14
C ASN A 426 25.58 28.64 2.43
N PHE A 427 24.43 28.15 2.88
CA PHE A 427 23.12 28.55 2.37
C PHE A 427 22.90 30.08 2.47
N ASN A 428 23.17 30.67 3.64
CA ASN A 428 23.00 32.11 3.86
C ASN A 428 23.94 32.95 2.99
N SER A 429 25.15 32.46 2.68
CA SER A 429 26.08 33.16 1.80
C SER A 429 25.57 33.30 0.36
N LEU A 430 24.76 32.35 -0.11
CA LEU A 430 24.20 32.36 -1.47
C LEU A 430 23.22 33.52 -1.70
N ARG A 431 22.64 34.10 -0.64
CA ARG A 431 21.81 35.31 -0.73
C ARG A 431 22.54 36.48 -1.40
N HIS A 432 23.87 36.54 -1.26
CA HIS A 432 24.71 37.61 -1.79
C HIS A 432 25.59 37.17 -2.96
N ASP A 433 25.44 35.93 -3.43
CA ASP A 433 26.14 35.45 -4.61
C ASP A 433 25.52 36.07 -5.88
N THR A 434 26.37 36.62 -6.74
CA THR A 434 25.97 37.24 -8.02
C THR A 434 25.34 36.25 -9.00
N ASN A 435 25.60 34.96 -8.84
CA ASN A 435 25.08 33.86 -9.66
C ASN A 435 23.76 33.29 -9.14
N THR A 436 23.36 33.65 -7.91
CA THR A 436 22.03 33.34 -7.40
C THR A 436 21.00 34.19 -8.15
N ILE A 437 19.89 33.58 -8.52
CA ILE A 437 18.77 34.19 -9.26
C ILE A 437 17.63 34.51 -8.30
N GLU A 438 17.27 33.54 -7.45
CA GLU A 438 16.29 33.68 -6.37
C GLU A 438 16.85 33.01 -5.10
N HIS A 439 16.54 33.60 -3.95
CA HIS A 439 16.83 33.08 -2.61
C HIS A 439 15.71 33.53 -1.68
N GLY A 440 15.14 32.62 -0.89
CA GLY A 440 14.05 32.94 0.03
C GLY A 440 13.32 31.72 0.60
N LEU A 441 12.02 31.85 0.81
CA LEU A 441 11.15 30.81 1.40
C LEU A 441 10.19 30.19 0.39
N ASN A 442 10.16 28.87 0.36
CA ASN A 442 9.21 28.04 -0.35
C ASN A 442 8.19 27.50 0.65
N TYR A 443 6.90 27.71 0.39
CA TYR A 443 5.84 27.18 1.23
C TYR A 443 5.36 25.84 0.66
N VAL A 444 5.38 24.82 1.51
CA VAL A 444 5.06 23.42 1.17
C VAL A 444 3.70 23.02 1.72
N SER A 445 3.14 21.93 1.23
CA SER A 445 1.84 21.40 1.68
C SER A 445 1.97 20.28 2.72
N THR A 446 3.13 20.13 3.36
CA THR A 446 3.38 19.04 4.33
C THR A 446 4.39 19.40 5.41
N ARG A 447 4.38 18.66 6.52
CA ARG A 447 5.24 18.85 7.69
C ARG A 447 5.54 17.51 8.37
N GLY A 448 6.79 17.33 8.83
CA GLY A 448 7.22 16.16 9.62
C GLY A 448 7.26 14.84 8.85
N GLY A 449 7.02 14.90 7.56
CA GLY A 449 6.90 13.78 6.65
C GLY A 449 6.20 14.23 5.39
N GLY A 450 6.26 13.39 4.37
CA GLY A 450 5.45 13.57 3.18
C GLY A 450 6.12 14.16 1.97
N THR A 451 7.43 14.02 1.89
CA THR A 451 8.30 14.25 0.73
C THR A 451 7.59 14.09 -0.62
N SER A 452 6.83 13.01 -0.86
CA SER A 452 6.09 12.76 -2.13
C SER A 452 5.07 13.84 -2.51
N THR A 453 4.57 14.59 -1.54
CA THR A 453 3.66 15.73 -1.74
C THR A 453 4.39 16.90 -2.33
N THR A 454 5.55 17.24 -1.78
CA THR A 454 6.40 18.29 -2.31
C THR A 454 6.96 17.89 -3.68
N GLU A 455 7.34 16.62 -3.89
CA GLU A 455 7.69 16.10 -5.22
C GLU A 455 6.56 16.31 -6.23
N PHE A 456 5.33 15.97 -5.85
CA PHE A 456 4.15 16.13 -6.70
C PHE A 456 3.91 17.59 -7.12
N GLU A 457 3.94 18.51 -6.16
CA GLU A 457 3.72 19.93 -6.42
C GLU A 457 4.83 20.48 -7.32
N PHE A 458 6.09 20.14 -7.04
CA PHE A 458 7.22 20.61 -7.85
C PHE A 458 7.17 20.06 -9.28
N LEU A 459 7.00 18.75 -9.43
CA LEU A 459 7.10 18.09 -10.73
C LEU A 459 5.92 18.40 -11.64
N THR A 460 4.74 18.67 -11.09
CA THR A 460 3.52 18.82 -11.90
C THR A 460 2.96 20.24 -11.93
N GLY A 461 3.28 21.05 -10.91
CA GLY A 461 2.68 22.35 -10.64
C GLY A 461 1.22 22.33 -10.19
N ASN A 462 0.67 21.15 -9.90
CA ASN A 462 -0.65 21.01 -9.27
C ASN A 462 -0.50 21.12 -7.76
N SER A 463 -1.44 21.78 -7.08
CA SER A 463 -1.39 22.04 -5.64
C SER A 463 -2.19 21.02 -4.83
N MET A 464 -1.72 20.68 -3.63
CA MET A 464 -2.52 19.91 -2.68
C MET A 464 -3.73 20.67 -2.15
N SER A 465 -3.77 22.01 -2.28
CA SER A 465 -4.93 22.84 -1.93
C SER A 465 -6.22 22.40 -2.63
N ASN A 466 -6.10 21.76 -3.80
CA ASN A 466 -7.21 21.34 -4.65
C ASN A 466 -7.47 19.81 -4.60
N LEU A 467 -6.77 19.08 -3.74
CA LEU A 467 -6.84 17.61 -3.68
C LEU A 467 -7.27 17.10 -2.29
N PRO A 468 -7.99 15.96 -2.24
CA PRO A 468 -8.34 15.34 -0.97
C PRO A 468 -7.15 14.56 -0.37
N GLY A 469 -6.77 14.90 0.87
CA GLY A 469 -5.81 14.13 1.66
C GLY A 469 -4.34 14.52 1.41
N SER A 470 -3.41 13.76 2.00
CA SER A 470 -2.00 14.19 2.09
C SER A 470 -1.00 13.46 1.19
N ASN A 471 -1.38 12.39 0.47
CA ASN A 471 -0.44 11.65 -0.40
C ASN A 471 -1.00 11.47 -1.82
N PRO A 472 -0.48 12.20 -2.82
CA PRO A 472 -0.95 12.11 -4.20
C PRO A 472 -0.47 10.84 -4.93
N TYR A 473 0.69 10.30 -4.59
CA TYR A 473 1.29 9.12 -5.25
C TYR A 473 0.53 7.83 -4.94
N ALA A 474 -0.09 7.73 -3.77
CA ALA A 474 -0.98 6.62 -3.44
C ALA A 474 -2.35 6.71 -4.13
N GLN A 475 -2.76 7.90 -4.59
CA GLN A 475 -4.13 8.17 -5.01
C GLN A 475 -4.31 8.33 -6.52
N PHE A 476 -3.30 8.79 -7.24
CA PHE A 476 -3.47 9.18 -8.64
C PHE A 476 -2.55 8.39 -9.58
N ASN A 477 -2.92 8.39 -10.86
CA ASN A 477 -2.11 7.85 -11.95
C ASN A 477 -1.47 9.03 -12.70
N PHE A 478 -0.16 8.95 -12.93
CA PHE A 478 0.64 10.05 -13.48
C PHE A 478 0.96 9.90 -14.97
N THR A 479 0.54 8.80 -15.61
CA THR A 479 0.84 8.47 -17.02
C THR A 479 0.42 9.60 -17.96
N HIS A 480 -0.70 10.27 -17.68
CA HIS A 480 -1.24 11.36 -18.50
C HIS A 480 -1.31 12.70 -17.79
N ILE A 481 -0.67 12.86 -16.63
CA ILE A 481 -0.57 14.13 -15.94
C ILE A 481 0.62 14.91 -16.55
N PRO A 482 0.41 16.17 -16.97
CA PRO A 482 1.50 17.05 -17.40
C PRO A 482 2.51 17.27 -16.27
N ASN A 483 3.79 17.26 -16.61
CA ASN A 483 4.87 17.43 -15.64
C ASN A 483 6.15 17.89 -16.33
N ILE A 484 7.08 18.45 -15.55
CA ILE A 484 8.36 18.98 -16.02
C ILE A 484 9.24 17.92 -16.71
N ILE A 485 9.14 16.66 -16.30
CA ILE A 485 9.94 15.56 -16.85
C ILE A 485 9.58 15.28 -18.30
N LYS A 486 8.28 15.27 -18.63
CA LYS A 486 7.81 15.13 -20.02
C LYS A 486 8.24 16.31 -20.89
N VAL A 487 8.22 17.52 -20.34
CA VAL A 487 8.66 18.74 -21.04
C VAL A 487 10.17 18.66 -21.33
N ALA A 488 11.00 18.39 -20.32
CA ALA A 488 12.44 18.27 -20.48
C ALA A 488 12.81 17.17 -21.51
N LYS A 489 12.14 16.02 -21.43
CA LYS A 489 12.35 14.90 -22.37
C LYS A 489 11.99 15.27 -23.81
N ALA A 490 10.92 16.03 -24.02
CA ALA A 490 10.55 16.53 -25.34
C ALA A 490 11.62 17.47 -25.94
N LYS A 491 12.35 18.21 -25.09
CA LYS A 491 13.50 19.03 -25.48
C LYS A 491 14.81 18.24 -25.65
N GLY A 492 14.78 16.92 -25.51
CA GLY A 492 15.96 16.06 -25.67
C GLY A 492 16.84 15.93 -24.42
N TYR A 493 16.38 16.39 -23.26
CA TYR A 493 17.11 16.20 -22.01
C TYR A 493 17.08 14.72 -21.61
N LYS A 494 18.20 14.24 -21.04
CA LYS A 494 18.17 13.02 -20.24
C LYS A 494 17.46 13.30 -18.91
N THR A 495 16.51 12.46 -18.50
CA THR A 495 15.75 12.68 -17.26
C THR A 495 16.09 11.62 -16.21
N ILE A 496 16.61 12.06 -15.06
CA ILE A 496 17.16 11.16 -14.03
C ILE A 496 16.56 11.53 -12.69
N ALA A 497 16.00 10.54 -11.98
CA ALA A 497 15.64 10.67 -10.58
C ALA A 497 16.71 10.00 -9.70
N MET A 498 16.97 10.57 -8.53
CA MET A 498 17.90 10.06 -7.53
C MET A 498 17.22 10.07 -6.17
N HIS A 499 17.24 8.95 -5.45
CA HIS A 499 16.81 8.88 -4.06
C HIS A 499 17.47 7.67 -3.37
N PRO A 500 18.37 7.86 -2.38
CA PRO A 500 19.17 6.79 -1.80
C PRO A 500 18.41 5.93 -0.78
N GLU A 501 17.24 5.40 -1.15
CA GLU A 501 16.39 4.56 -0.30
C GLU A 501 15.64 3.50 -1.14
N ASP A 502 14.81 2.65 -0.51
CA ASP A 502 13.95 1.69 -1.20
C ASP A 502 13.11 2.38 -2.30
N PRO A 503 13.26 1.98 -3.57
CA PRO A 503 12.57 2.62 -4.69
C PRO A 503 11.04 2.44 -4.64
N ASN A 504 10.53 1.50 -3.83
CA ASN A 504 9.09 1.29 -3.65
C ASN A 504 8.47 2.21 -2.60
N ASN A 505 9.27 2.92 -1.81
CA ASN A 505 8.77 3.96 -0.92
C ASN A 505 7.98 4.99 -1.74
N TRP A 506 6.80 5.35 -1.24
CA TRP A 506 5.83 6.20 -1.94
C TRP A 506 5.43 5.73 -3.35
N ARG A 507 5.69 4.46 -3.71
CA ARG A 507 5.52 3.92 -5.08
C ARG A 507 6.39 4.62 -6.14
N ARG A 508 7.53 5.23 -5.76
CA ARG A 508 8.38 6.00 -6.70
C ARG A 508 8.76 5.21 -7.94
N SER A 509 9.09 3.91 -7.84
CA SER A 509 9.31 3.02 -8.99
C SER A 509 8.21 3.12 -10.07
N ASN A 510 6.94 3.15 -9.65
CA ASN A 510 5.82 3.25 -10.58
C ASN A 510 5.57 4.69 -11.00
N ILE A 511 5.64 5.63 -10.06
CA ILE A 511 5.28 7.03 -10.30
C ILE A 511 6.31 7.72 -11.21
N TYR A 512 7.60 7.51 -10.98
CA TYR A 512 8.65 8.06 -11.84
C TYR A 512 8.60 7.46 -13.25
N ALA A 513 8.28 6.16 -13.37
CA ALA A 513 8.02 5.55 -14.67
C ALA A 513 6.78 6.16 -15.37
N ASP A 514 5.68 6.38 -14.64
CA ASP A 514 4.47 7.03 -15.16
C ASP A 514 4.71 8.50 -15.56
N MET A 515 5.56 9.21 -14.82
CA MET A 515 5.96 10.59 -15.13
C MET A 515 6.90 10.65 -16.34
N GLY A 516 7.65 9.58 -16.61
CA GLY A 516 8.43 9.42 -17.84
C GLY A 516 9.94 9.57 -17.67
N PHE A 517 10.45 9.52 -16.43
CA PHE A 517 11.90 9.51 -16.16
C PHE A 517 12.60 8.39 -16.96
N ASP A 518 13.79 8.67 -17.48
CA ASP A 518 14.60 7.67 -18.18
C ASP A 518 15.30 6.73 -17.20
N GLU A 519 15.72 7.25 -16.05
CA GLU A 519 16.45 6.50 -15.02
C GLU A 519 15.98 6.90 -13.62
N PHE A 520 15.96 5.92 -12.72
CA PHE A 520 15.76 6.14 -11.29
C PHE A 520 16.84 5.38 -10.53
N LEU A 521 17.76 6.14 -9.92
CA LEU A 521 18.84 5.62 -9.09
C LEU A 521 18.36 5.54 -7.63
N SER A 522 18.38 4.34 -7.07
CA SER A 522 17.89 4.05 -5.71
C SER A 522 19.02 3.56 -4.80
N LEU A 523 18.72 3.15 -3.56
CA LEU A 523 19.73 2.76 -2.54
C LEU A 523 20.95 1.96 -3.05
N LYS A 524 20.74 0.95 -3.91
CA LYS A 524 21.83 0.10 -4.45
C LYS A 524 22.82 0.88 -5.33
N ASP A 525 22.37 1.92 -6.01
CA ASP A 525 23.20 2.74 -6.90
C ASP A 525 24.14 3.68 -6.14
N PHE A 526 23.94 3.82 -4.82
CA PHE A 526 24.77 4.60 -3.90
C PHE A 526 25.72 3.71 -3.07
N GLU A 527 25.86 2.42 -3.41
CA GLU A 527 26.85 1.54 -2.76
C GLU A 527 28.26 2.12 -2.87
N GLY A 528 28.97 2.20 -1.74
CA GLY A 528 30.32 2.73 -1.65
C GLY A 528 30.42 4.24 -1.43
N TYR A 529 29.31 4.97 -1.43
CA TYR A 529 29.26 6.37 -1.01
C TYR A 529 29.15 6.48 0.51
N GLU A 530 29.45 7.67 1.02
CA GLU A 530 29.48 7.94 2.45
C GLU A 530 28.09 7.84 3.09
N THR A 531 28.06 7.30 4.31
CA THR A 531 26.83 7.12 5.09
C THR A 531 26.91 7.83 6.44
N THR A 532 25.76 8.22 6.95
CA THR A 532 25.55 8.66 8.34
C THR A 532 25.75 7.50 9.33
N VAL A 533 25.70 7.83 10.62
CA VAL A 533 25.71 6.87 11.73
C VAL A 533 24.55 5.87 11.72
N TRP A 534 23.44 6.21 11.06
CA TRP A 534 22.27 5.33 10.88
C TRP A 534 22.33 4.51 9.60
N ASN A 535 23.49 4.45 8.93
CA ASN A 535 23.68 3.76 7.65
C ASN A 535 22.73 4.27 6.54
N ARG A 536 22.33 5.54 6.62
CA ARG A 536 21.68 6.28 5.51
C ARG A 536 22.77 6.95 4.69
N ILE A 537 22.59 7.13 3.39
CA ILE A 537 23.54 7.92 2.59
C ILE A 537 23.60 9.35 3.15
N SER A 538 24.80 9.86 3.38
CA SER A 538 25.00 11.26 3.82
C SER A 538 24.77 12.21 2.64
N ASP A 539 24.41 13.46 2.89
CA ASP A 539 24.22 14.45 1.82
C ASP A 539 25.52 14.68 1.04
N LEU A 540 26.68 14.56 1.69
CA LEU A 540 27.97 14.59 1.01
C LEU A 540 28.17 13.37 0.09
N GLY A 541 27.78 12.17 0.54
CA GLY A 541 27.78 10.95 -0.28
C GLY A 541 26.85 11.07 -1.48
N ASP A 542 25.64 11.57 -1.24
CA ASP A 542 24.63 11.83 -2.26
C ASP A 542 25.10 12.85 -3.31
N TYR A 543 25.68 13.98 -2.89
CA TYR A 543 26.18 14.99 -3.81
C TYR A 543 27.40 14.55 -4.61
N LYS A 544 28.26 13.70 -4.04
CA LYS A 544 29.32 13.04 -4.81
C LYS A 544 28.73 12.15 -5.91
N LYS A 545 27.70 11.35 -5.58
CA LYS A 545 26.99 10.54 -6.57
C LYS A 545 26.33 11.41 -7.64
N LEU A 546 25.70 12.51 -7.25
CA LEU A 546 25.07 13.47 -8.18
C LEU A 546 26.08 14.06 -9.15
N ILE A 547 27.28 14.41 -8.67
CA ILE A 547 28.38 14.87 -9.52
C ILE A 547 28.82 13.78 -10.50
N ASP A 548 28.98 12.52 -10.05
CA ASP A 548 29.35 11.41 -10.94
C ASP A 548 28.27 11.17 -12.01
N VAL A 549 27.00 11.26 -11.63
CA VAL A 549 25.86 11.17 -12.57
C VAL A 549 25.93 12.32 -13.56
N TYR A 550 26.14 13.55 -13.12
CA TYR A 550 26.30 14.73 -13.97
C TYR A 550 27.44 14.56 -14.98
N GLU A 551 28.63 14.16 -14.54
CA GLU A 551 29.82 13.99 -15.40
C GLU A 551 29.66 12.87 -16.44
N SER A 552 28.83 11.87 -16.14
CA SER A 552 28.54 10.79 -17.10
C SER A 552 27.60 11.19 -18.24
N GLN A 553 27.00 12.39 -18.21
CA GLN A 553 26.07 12.84 -19.24
C GLN A 553 26.78 13.51 -20.42
N GLU A 554 26.50 13.03 -21.63
CA GLU A 554 26.96 13.64 -22.87
C GLU A 554 26.05 14.79 -23.34
N GLN A 555 24.76 14.70 -23.03
CA GLN A 555 23.72 15.69 -23.36
C GLN A 555 23.19 16.39 -22.09
N PRO A 556 22.53 17.55 -22.19
CA PRO A 556 21.88 18.18 -21.04
C PRO A 556 20.94 17.22 -20.32
N ALA A 557 20.94 17.29 -19.00
CA ALA A 557 20.11 16.44 -18.16
C ALA A 557 19.21 17.27 -17.24
N LEU A 558 18.05 16.70 -16.88
CA LEU A 558 17.27 17.13 -15.74
C LEU A 558 17.44 16.05 -14.66
N ILE A 559 18.19 16.39 -13.62
CA ILE A 559 18.48 15.52 -12.49
C ILE A 559 17.61 15.98 -11.32
N PHE A 560 16.64 15.16 -10.90
CA PHE A 560 15.78 15.39 -9.75
C PHE A 560 16.25 14.51 -8.59
N ASN A 561 16.84 15.13 -7.58
CA ASN A 561 17.52 14.46 -6.48
C ASN A 561 16.80 14.71 -5.16
N VAL A 562 16.47 13.63 -4.45
CA VAL A 562 15.77 13.64 -3.16
C VAL A 562 16.67 13.00 -2.12
N THR A 563 17.22 13.79 -1.20
CA THR A 563 18.17 13.29 -0.20
C THR A 563 17.48 12.51 0.94
N MET A 564 18.23 11.99 1.90
CA MET A 564 17.69 11.16 3.00
C MET A 564 18.34 11.41 4.37
N GLN A 565 19.44 12.19 4.43
CA GLN A 565 20.26 12.33 5.63
C GLN A 565 19.46 12.80 6.85
N ASN A 566 18.67 13.88 6.68
CA ASN A 566 17.99 14.55 7.79
C ASN A 566 16.60 13.94 8.10
N HIS A 567 16.28 12.76 7.58
CA HIS A 567 15.01 12.11 7.87
C HIS A 567 14.85 11.85 9.38
N GLY A 568 13.63 11.93 9.90
CA GLY A 568 13.35 11.90 11.34
C GLY A 568 13.86 10.68 12.14
N GLY A 569 13.80 10.82 13.46
CA GLY A 569 14.35 9.89 14.48
C GLY A 569 15.46 10.49 15.34
N TYR A 570 15.54 11.83 15.44
CA TYR A 570 16.65 12.63 15.96
C TYR A 570 17.12 12.19 17.36
N ASP A 571 18.15 11.34 17.37
CA ASP A 571 18.80 10.84 18.57
C ASP A 571 20.21 11.44 18.69
N ILE A 572 20.41 12.32 19.67
CA ILE A 572 21.68 13.00 19.90
C ILE A 572 22.79 12.01 20.25
N ASP A 573 22.46 10.89 20.89
CA ASP A 573 23.44 9.88 21.31
C ASP A 573 24.03 9.12 20.12
N ALA A 574 23.29 9.07 19.00
CA ALA A 574 23.81 8.52 17.75
C ALA A 574 24.81 9.47 17.07
N ILE A 575 24.74 10.78 17.33
CA ILE A 575 25.62 11.78 16.73
C ILE A 575 26.93 11.85 17.52
N LYS A 576 28.06 11.75 16.80
CA LYS A 576 29.40 11.86 17.39
C LYS A 576 29.57 13.22 18.04
N GLU A 577 30.16 13.24 19.23
CA GLU A 577 30.36 14.48 20.02
C GLU A 577 30.99 15.62 19.21
N ASP A 578 32.02 15.32 18.42
CA ASP A 578 32.73 16.32 17.59
C ASP A 578 31.87 16.92 16.46
N ASN A 579 30.75 16.29 16.11
CA ASN A 579 29.82 16.72 15.07
C ASN A 579 28.54 17.33 15.67
N ARG A 580 28.40 17.34 17.00
CA ARG A 580 27.23 17.95 17.65
C ARG A 580 27.35 19.45 17.59
N VAL A 581 26.26 20.10 17.21
CA VAL A 581 26.16 21.55 17.32
C VAL A 581 25.63 21.95 18.70
N TYR A 582 26.04 23.13 19.17
CA TYR A 582 25.45 23.74 20.36
C TYR A 582 24.34 24.68 19.93
N ILE A 583 23.15 24.44 20.45
CA ILE A 583 21.98 25.32 20.33
C ILE A 583 21.98 26.36 21.47
N ASP A 584 21.13 27.37 21.36
CA ASP A 584 21.05 28.48 22.32
C ASP A 584 20.76 27.96 23.74
N ASP A 585 21.37 28.59 24.76
CA ASP A 585 21.34 28.10 26.16
C ASP A 585 19.92 27.83 26.67
N ASN A 586 18.94 28.67 26.28
CA ASN A 586 17.53 28.55 26.66
C ASN A 586 16.84 27.28 26.12
N TYR A 587 17.41 26.68 25.08
CA TYR A 587 16.88 25.50 24.39
C TYR A 587 17.77 24.25 24.57
N SER A 588 18.87 24.36 25.31
CA SER A 588 19.89 23.30 25.46
C SER A 588 19.36 21.97 26.03
N GLN A 589 18.20 21.97 26.70
CA GLN A 589 17.51 20.76 27.16
C GLN A 589 16.87 19.92 26.04
N TYR A 590 16.63 20.49 24.86
CA TYR A 590 15.94 19.83 23.75
C TYR A 590 16.94 19.08 22.85
N LEU A 591 17.17 17.82 23.19
CA LEU A 591 18.19 16.98 22.55
C LEU A 591 17.87 16.62 21.10
N ASP A 592 16.59 16.49 20.76
CA ASP A 592 16.13 16.24 19.39
C ASP A 592 16.39 17.44 18.48
N VAL A 593 16.20 18.66 18.98
CA VAL A 593 16.56 19.92 18.30
C VAL A 593 18.07 19.97 18.08
N GLN A 594 18.87 19.68 19.11
CA GLN A 594 20.32 19.65 18.99
C GLN A 594 20.79 18.62 17.94
N ALA A 595 20.14 17.45 17.92
CA ALA A 595 20.44 16.40 16.96
C ALA A 595 20.06 16.83 15.53
N TYR A 596 18.87 17.39 15.34
CA TYR A 596 18.43 17.92 14.05
C TYR A 596 19.36 19.02 13.52
N GLU A 597 19.67 20.04 14.32
CA GLU A 597 20.56 21.14 13.93
C GLU A 597 21.98 20.64 13.58
N SER A 598 22.44 19.55 14.21
CA SER A 598 23.71 18.91 13.85
C SER A 598 23.69 18.30 12.45
N LEU A 599 22.57 17.69 12.06
CA LEU A 599 22.38 17.13 10.72
C LEU A 599 22.24 18.23 9.65
N ILE A 600 21.54 19.32 10.00
CA ILE A 600 21.43 20.51 9.13
C ILE A 600 22.80 21.14 8.90
N TYR A 601 23.64 21.23 9.95
CA TYR A 601 25.01 21.72 9.81
C TYR A 601 25.84 20.87 8.83
N GLU A 602 25.77 19.55 8.92
CA GLU A 602 26.44 18.65 7.98
C GLU A 602 25.90 18.80 6.54
N SER A 603 24.58 18.99 6.40
CA SER A 603 23.92 19.24 5.12
C SER A 603 24.36 20.57 4.49
N ASP A 604 24.50 21.64 5.29
CA ASP A 604 25.01 22.94 4.84
C ASP A 604 26.48 22.85 4.40
N ASN A 605 27.32 22.08 5.10
CA ASN A 605 28.69 21.81 4.68
C ASN A 605 28.73 21.02 3.36
N ALA A 606 27.86 20.03 3.19
CA ALA A 606 27.72 19.28 1.94
C ALA A 606 27.24 20.18 0.80
N LEU A 607 26.30 21.11 1.06
CA LEU A 607 25.88 22.13 0.11
C LEU A 607 27.07 23.00 -0.32
N GLY A 608 27.92 23.43 0.61
CA GLY A 608 29.16 24.15 0.30
C GLY A 608 30.08 23.37 -0.64
N TYR A 609 30.21 22.04 -0.44
CA TYR A 609 30.95 21.15 -1.35
C TYR A 609 30.33 21.11 -2.75
N LEU A 610 29.02 20.93 -2.84
CA LEU A 610 28.27 20.90 -4.10
C LEU A 610 28.44 22.20 -4.89
N MET A 611 28.24 23.35 -4.23
CA MET A 611 28.36 24.66 -4.87
C MET A 611 29.79 24.96 -5.31
N ASN A 612 30.81 24.56 -4.53
CA ASN A 612 32.22 24.72 -4.91
C ASN A 612 32.59 23.89 -6.15
N TYR A 613 31.93 22.74 -6.37
CA TYR A 613 32.08 21.97 -7.59
C TYR A 613 31.48 22.71 -8.79
N PHE A 614 30.18 23.02 -8.74
CA PHE A 614 29.47 23.60 -9.88
C PHE A 614 29.89 25.03 -10.22
N ASN A 615 30.48 25.78 -9.28
CA ASN A 615 31.14 27.05 -9.56
C ASN A 615 32.35 26.94 -10.50
N LYS A 616 32.95 25.75 -10.64
CA LYS A 616 34.14 25.50 -11.49
C LYS A 616 33.82 24.78 -12.78
N VAL A 617 32.55 24.40 -12.97
CA VAL A 617 32.08 23.70 -14.16
C VAL A 617 31.89 24.71 -15.29
N ASP A 618 32.48 24.42 -16.45
CA ASP A 618 32.39 25.29 -17.64
C ASP A 618 31.06 25.16 -18.40
N LYS A 619 30.46 23.96 -18.38
CA LYS A 619 29.17 23.69 -19.06
C LYS A 619 28.02 24.40 -18.31
N PRO A 620 27.01 24.97 -18.99
CA PRO A 620 25.92 25.65 -18.30
C PRO A 620 25.12 24.72 -17.38
N VAL A 621 24.91 25.15 -16.14
CA VAL A 621 24.15 24.46 -15.09
C VAL A 621 23.26 25.45 -14.36
N ILE A 622 22.02 25.03 -14.10
CA ILE A 622 21.10 25.69 -13.17
C ILE A 622 20.74 24.71 -12.04
N ILE A 623 20.83 25.19 -10.80
CA ILE A 623 20.56 24.42 -9.59
C ILE A 623 19.37 25.05 -8.87
N CYS A 624 18.34 24.25 -8.60
CA CYS A 624 17.28 24.58 -7.66
C CYS A 624 17.47 23.71 -6.42
N PHE A 625 17.59 24.34 -5.26
CA PHE A 625 17.72 23.66 -3.98
C PHE A 625 16.60 24.12 -3.06
N PHE A 626 15.92 23.19 -2.39
CA PHE A 626 14.89 23.51 -1.41
C PHE A 626 14.70 22.36 -0.41
N GLY A 627 14.23 22.68 0.80
CA GLY A 627 13.72 21.68 1.74
C GLY A 627 12.39 21.09 1.26
N ASP A 628 12.08 19.84 1.59
CA ASP A 628 10.78 19.25 1.27
C ASP A 628 9.69 19.58 2.32
N HIS A 629 10.07 19.71 3.58
CA HIS A 629 9.24 20.17 4.69
C HIS A 629 10.06 20.50 5.95
N GLN A 630 9.44 21.16 6.93
CA GLN A 630 10.04 21.29 8.26
C GLN A 630 9.95 19.97 9.06
N PRO A 631 10.85 19.73 10.03
CA PRO A 631 10.72 18.62 10.96
C PRO A 631 9.53 18.81 11.92
N VAL A 632 9.20 17.75 12.66
CA VAL A 632 8.42 17.83 13.89
C VAL A 632 9.38 17.53 15.04
N LEU A 633 9.56 18.51 15.92
CA LEU A 633 10.46 18.45 17.08
C LEU A 633 9.63 18.53 18.37
N ASP A 634 10.30 18.64 19.52
CA ASP A 634 9.66 18.81 20.81
C ASP A 634 8.65 19.98 20.80
N ASN A 635 7.41 19.69 21.19
CA ASN A 635 6.32 20.65 21.12
C ASN A 635 6.52 21.85 22.07
N GLU A 636 7.21 21.66 23.20
CA GLU A 636 7.49 22.74 24.15
C GLU A 636 8.51 23.70 23.54
N PHE A 637 9.59 23.17 22.94
CA PHE A 637 10.56 23.97 22.18
C PHE A 637 9.89 24.82 21.10
N GLU A 638 9.08 24.21 20.23
CA GLU A 638 8.41 24.90 19.13
C GLU A 638 7.47 26.00 19.65
N SER A 639 6.71 25.70 20.72
CA SER A 639 5.81 26.66 21.36
C SER A 639 6.56 27.85 21.98
N GLU A 640 7.69 27.59 22.63
CA GLU A 640 8.55 28.63 23.21
C GLU A 640 9.19 29.50 22.12
N LEU A 641 9.71 28.87 21.07
CA LEU A 641 10.35 29.55 19.94
C LEU A 641 9.38 30.51 19.25
N VAL A 642 8.17 30.04 18.94
CA VAL A 642 7.10 30.88 18.37
C VAL A 642 6.70 32.01 19.32
N SER A 643 6.54 31.73 20.62
CA SER A 643 6.10 32.72 21.62
C SER A 643 7.12 33.85 21.83
N ASN A 644 8.41 33.58 21.63
CA ASN A 644 9.47 34.59 21.75
C ASN A 644 9.48 35.60 20.59
N LYS A 645 8.72 35.36 19.52
CA LYS A 645 8.56 36.29 18.41
C LYS A 645 7.45 37.31 18.72
N LYS A 646 7.82 38.38 19.42
CA LYS A 646 6.94 39.44 20.01
C LYS A 646 6.02 40.23 19.06
N GLU A 647 6.02 39.95 17.77
CA GLU A 647 5.35 40.79 16.74
C GLU A 647 3.92 40.37 16.38
N TYR A 648 3.31 39.34 16.99
CA TYR A 648 2.09 38.73 16.43
C TYR A 648 0.97 38.42 17.42
N ASN A 649 -0.28 38.50 16.95
CA ASN A 649 -1.45 37.93 17.62
C ASN A 649 -1.44 36.41 17.43
N ASN A 650 -1.43 35.66 18.54
CA ASN A 650 -1.25 34.20 18.60
C ASN A 650 -2.43 33.35 18.08
N SER A 651 -3.24 33.85 17.13
CA SER A 651 -4.38 33.12 16.56
C SER A 651 -4.52 33.22 15.03
N ASP A 652 -3.56 33.81 14.34
CA ASP A 652 -3.64 34.05 12.89
C ASP A 652 -2.95 32.93 12.11
N LEU A 653 -3.58 32.45 11.03
CA LEU A 653 -3.05 31.49 10.03
C LEU A 653 -1.59 31.77 9.62
N SER A 654 -1.18 33.04 9.64
CA SER A 654 0.19 33.50 9.42
C SER A 654 1.26 32.88 10.34
N VAL A 655 0.88 32.40 11.52
CA VAL A 655 1.78 31.68 12.45
C VAL A 655 1.86 30.21 12.06
N GLU A 656 0.72 29.58 11.74
CA GLU A 656 0.67 28.20 11.29
C GLU A 656 1.47 27.99 9.99
N GLU A 657 1.35 28.92 9.05
CA GLU A 657 2.07 28.93 7.77
C GLU A 657 3.61 28.92 7.91
N ARG A 658 4.15 29.36 9.06
CA ARG A 658 5.60 29.34 9.28
C ARG A 658 6.15 27.93 9.42
N TYR A 659 5.34 26.99 9.90
CA TYR A 659 5.72 25.58 9.96
C TYR A 659 5.78 24.90 8.59
N TYR A 660 5.28 25.58 7.55
CA TYR A 660 5.28 25.12 6.17
C TYR A 660 6.27 25.89 5.29
N ALA A 661 7.04 26.82 5.86
CA ALA A 661 8.05 27.58 5.14
C ALA A 661 9.40 26.88 5.21
N VAL A 662 10.00 26.55 4.07
CA VAL A 662 11.32 25.96 3.96
C VAL A 662 12.24 26.83 3.08
N PRO A 663 13.54 26.87 3.36
CA PRO A 663 14.50 27.62 2.54
C PRO A 663 14.56 27.09 1.11
N TYR A 664 14.77 28.00 0.14
CA TYR A 664 15.12 27.63 -1.23
C TYR A 664 16.07 28.65 -1.88
N PHE A 665 16.76 28.20 -2.94
CA PHE A 665 17.41 29.07 -3.90
C PHE A 665 17.34 28.50 -5.32
N ILE A 666 17.50 29.38 -6.31
CA ILE A 666 17.78 29.03 -7.70
C ILE A 666 19.08 29.75 -8.08
N TRP A 667 20.07 29.01 -8.57
CA TRP A 667 21.41 29.49 -8.88
C TRP A 667 21.86 28.98 -10.25
N SER A 668 22.65 29.76 -10.99
CA SER A 668 23.22 29.31 -12.27
C SER A 668 24.70 29.68 -12.39
N ASN A 669 25.52 28.80 -12.99
CA ASN A 669 26.94 29.11 -13.25
C ASN A 669 27.14 30.06 -14.45
N TYR A 670 26.05 30.43 -15.12
CA TYR A 670 26.00 31.42 -16.20
C TYR A 670 25.15 32.62 -15.78
N LYS A 671 25.36 33.76 -16.46
CA LYS A 671 24.59 34.97 -16.18
C LYS A 671 23.21 34.90 -16.82
N ILE A 672 22.20 35.17 -16.00
CA ILE A 672 20.84 35.50 -16.42
C ILE A 672 20.68 37.03 -16.38
N ASP A 673 19.85 37.58 -17.26
CA ASP A 673 19.59 39.02 -17.31
C ASP A 673 19.17 39.56 -15.93
N ASN A 674 19.87 40.60 -15.46
CA ASN A 674 19.64 41.24 -14.16
C ASN A 674 18.25 41.89 -14.05
N THR A 675 17.55 42.12 -15.16
CA THR A 675 16.16 42.61 -15.15
C THR A 675 15.16 41.51 -14.79
N ILE A 676 15.58 40.24 -14.89
CA ILE A 676 14.77 39.04 -14.63
C ILE A 676 15.18 38.38 -13.31
N ALA A 677 16.47 38.42 -12.97
CA ALA A 677 16.98 37.91 -11.70
C ALA A 677 16.43 38.72 -10.51
N ARG A 678 16.06 38.03 -9.42
CA ARG A 678 15.51 38.62 -8.19
C ARG A 678 16.49 38.55 -7.02
N ASN A 679 17.78 38.57 -7.33
CA ASN A 679 18.89 38.32 -6.40
C ASN A 679 19.15 39.44 -5.38
N ASN A 680 18.35 40.52 -5.40
CA ASN A 680 18.51 41.70 -4.55
C ASN A 680 17.28 42.02 -3.68
N THR A 681 16.42 41.03 -3.38
CA THR A 681 15.21 41.25 -2.56
C THR A 681 15.42 41.11 -1.05
N ASP A 682 16.66 41.08 -0.57
CA ASP A 682 16.97 40.88 0.84
C ASP A 682 16.38 39.58 1.44
N GLY A 683 16.34 38.50 0.66
CA GLY A 683 15.80 37.21 1.11
C GLY A 683 14.27 37.20 1.29
N LYS A 684 13.58 38.21 0.76
CA LYS A 684 12.11 38.32 0.84
C LYS A 684 11.37 37.63 -0.31
N ASN A 685 12.06 36.85 -1.14
CA ASN A 685 11.38 36.10 -2.17
C ASN A 685 10.56 34.98 -1.52
N ILE A 686 9.29 34.94 -1.85
CA ILE A 686 8.39 33.87 -1.41
C ILE A 686 7.77 33.20 -2.63
N THR A 687 7.56 31.90 -2.48
CA THR A 687 6.90 31.06 -3.46
C THR A 687 6.24 29.87 -2.76
N SER A 688 5.51 29.07 -3.51
CA SER A 688 5.06 27.75 -3.09
C SER A 688 5.47 26.71 -4.11
N THR A 689 5.57 25.46 -3.67
CA THR A 689 6.19 24.38 -4.42
C THR A 689 5.54 24.16 -5.79
N ASN A 690 4.22 24.38 -5.90
CA ASN A 690 3.46 24.25 -7.14
C ASN A 690 3.90 25.26 -8.24
N TYR A 691 4.55 26.37 -7.87
CA TYR A 691 5.12 27.31 -8.83
C TYR A 691 6.59 27.02 -9.15
N LEU A 692 7.32 26.44 -8.20
CA LEU A 692 8.78 26.37 -8.22
C LEU A 692 9.33 25.61 -9.45
N GLY A 693 8.70 24.49 -9.83
CA GLY A 693 9.10 23.74 -11.04
C GLY A 693 8.98 24.54 -12.34
N TYR A 694 7.99 25.43 -12.45
CA TYR A 694 7.84 26.31 -13.62
C TYR A 694 8.75 27.54 -13.54
N GLN A 695 9.08 28.03 -12.34
CA GLN A 695 10.13 29.04 -12.17
C GLN A 695 11.48 28.51 -12.66
N VAL A 696 11.82 27.26 -12.33
CA VAL A 696 13.06 26.61 -12.80
C VAL A 696 13.08 26.49 -14.33
N GLN A 697 11.98 26.02 -14.94
CA GLN A 697 11.87 25.97 -16.40
C GLN A 697 12.09 27.34 -17.04
N TYR A 698 11.44 28.38 -16.51
CA TYR A 698 11.58 29.74 -16.99
C TYR A 698 13.04 30.22 -16.95
N TYR A 699 13.73 30.02 -15.83
CA TYR A 699 15.13 30.41 -15.65
C TYR A 699 16.12 29.53 -16.42
N ALA A 700 15.76 28.28 -16.72
CA ALA A 700 16.51 27.40 -17.59
C ALA A 700 16.39 27.77 -19.08
N GLY A 701 15.55 28.75 -19.43
CA GLY A 701 15.34 29.20 -20.79
C GLY A 701 14.30 28.40 -21.56
N PHE A 702 13.40 27.70 -20.88
CA PHE A 702 12.30 26.97 -21.53
C PHE A 702 11.20 27.94 -21.97
N GLU A 703 10.51 27.59 -23.05
CA GLU A 703 9.30 28.30 -23.45
C GLU A 703 8.13 27.72 -22.68
N LEU A 704 7.53 28.50 -21.80
CA LEU A 704 6.49 27.99 -20.93
C LEU A 704 5.23 27.65 -21.73
N SER A 705 4.61 26.51 -21.39
CA SER A 705 3.27 26.16 -21.85
C SER A 705 2.23 27.18 -21.37
N ASN A 706 1.01 27.14 -21.93
CA ASN A 706 -0.10 27.97 -21.43
C ASN A 706 -0.33 27.73 -19.93
N TYR A 707 -0.18 26.49 -19.47
CA TYR A 707 -0.30 26.16 -18.06
C TYR A 707 0.83 26.73 -17.21
N GLY A 708 2.09 26.66 -17.67
CA GLY A 708 3.21 27.30 -16.99
C GLY A 708 3.06 28.81 -16.89
N ASN A 709 2.66 29.46 -17.99
CA ASN A 709 2.38 30.91 -17.99
C ASN A 709 1.22 31.27 -17.06
N PHE A 710 0.13 30.48 -17.07
CA PHE A 710 -0.98 30.64 -16.12
C PHE A 710 -0.50 30.59 -14.67
N LEU A 711 0.29 29.57 -14.30
CA LEU A 711 0.80 29.41 -12.93
C LEU A 711 1.68 30.57 -12.50
N LEU A 712 2.59 31.04 -13.36
CA LEU A 712 3.44 32.19 -13.02
C LEU A 712 2.66 33.52 -12.97
N SER A 713 1.60 33.68 -13.77
CA SER A 713 0.69 34.83 -13.65
C SER A 713 -0.19 34.74 -12.40
N LEU A 714 -0.59 33.53 -11.99
CA LEU A 714 -1.30 33.32 -10.73
C LEU A 714 -0.40 33.69 -9.54
N LYS A 715 0.88 33.31 -9.57
CA LYS A 715 1.88 33.67 -8.55
C LYS A 715 2.01 35.18 -8.32
N GLU A 716 1.80 36.00 -9.35
CA GLU A 716 1.84 37.46 -9.22
C GLU A 716 0.68 38.02 -8.38
N GLN A 717 -0.41 37.26 -8.23
CA GLN A 717 -1.60 37.64 -7.43
C GLN A 717 -1.70 36.84 -6.13
N ILE A 718 -1.28 35.58 -6.15
CA ILE A 718 -1.27 34.65 -5.03
C ILE A 718 0.15 34.05 -4.93
N PRO A 719 1.11 34.74 -4.29
CA PRO A 719 2.50 34.31 -4.25
C PRO A 719 2.73 32.94 -3.59
N VAL A 720 1.83 32.55 -2.68
CA VAL A 720 1.88 31.29 -1.93
C VAL A 720 0.50 30.66 -1.92
N ILE A 721 0.42 29.38 -2.23
CA ILE A 721 -0.76 28.54 -2.02
C ILE A 721 -0.31 27.12 -1.61
N ASN A 722 -0.92 26.58 -0.56
CA ASN A 722 -0.64 25.23 -0.05
C ASN A 722 -1.91 24.58 0.52
N PHE A 723 -1.76 23.43 1.17
CA PHE A 723 -2.86 22.68 1.77
C PHE A 723 -3.64 23.43 2.87
N ILE A 724 -3.03 24.35 3.62
CA ILE A 724 -3.71 25.05 4.72
C ILE A 724 -4.28 26.41 4.31
N GLY A 725 -3.66 27.09 3.34
CA GLY A 725 -4.04 28.46 3.00
C GLY A 725 -3.30 29.04 1.79
N TYR A 726 -3.45 30.34 1.64
CA TYR A 726 -2.77 31.13 0.62
C TYR A 726 -2.49 32.55 1.10
N LEU A 727 -1.49 33.18 0.49
CA LEU A 727 -1.12 34.57 0.71
C LEU A 727 -1.57 35.41 -0.49
N GLY A 728 -2.33 36.47 -0.23
CA GLY A 728 -2.71 37.45 -1.25
C GLY A 728 -1.65 38.54 -1.45
N THR A 729 -1.73 39.27 -2.58
CA THR A 729 -0.89 40.48 -2.82
C THR A 729 -1.13 41.63 -1.84
N ASP A 730 -2.20 41.57 -1.05
CA ASP A 730 -2.45 42.47 0.07
C ASP A 730 -1.66 42.10 1.34
N ASN A 731 -0.78 41.10 1.25
CA ASN A 731 0.02 40.54 2.34
C ASN A 731 -0.83 40.00 3.49
N GLN A 732 -2.05 39.52 3.21
CA GLN A 732 -2.90 38.84 4.18
C GLN A 732 -2.97 37.34 3.88
N TRP A 733 -2.98 36.55 4.95
CA TRP A 733 -3.18 35.10 4.88
C TRP A 733 -4.65 34.77 4.94
N TYR A 734 -5.07 33.86 4.06
CA TYR A 734 -6.44 33.40 3.95
C TYR A 734 -6.49 31.87 4.01
N SER A 735 -7.46 31.33 4.74
CA SER A 735 -7.82 29.92 4.62
C SER A 735 -8.41 29.65 3.24
N LEU A 736 -8.28 28.43 2.74
CA LEU A 736 -8.86 28.00 1.46
C LEU A 736 -10.39 28.16 1.39
N THR A 737 -11.07 28.28 2.54
CA THR A 737 -12.51 28.47 2.64
C THR A 737 -12.95 29.93 2.82
N ASP A 738 -12.00 30.86 2.97
CA ASP A 738 -12.34 32.26 3.24
C ASP A 738 -12.89 32.96 1.99
N ASP A 739 -13.88 33.83 2.22
CA ASP A 739 -14.39 34.74 1.18
C ASP A 739 -13.39 35.90 1.01
N SER A 740 -12.73 35.96 -0.14
CA SER A 740 -11.68 36.95 -0.43
C SER A 740 -11.78 37.52 -1.84
N GLY A 741 -11.02 38.58 -2.11
CA GLY A 741 -10.89 39.14 -3.46
C GLY A 741 -10.23 38.22 -4.48
N PHE A 742 -9.73 37.05 -4.06
CA PHE A 742 -8.96 36.10 -4.87
C PHE A 742 -9.77 34.85 -5.29
N LEU A 743 -11.06 34.76 -4.94
CA LEU A 743 -11.91 33.60 -5.22
C LEU A 743 -11.95 33.21 -6.71
N THR A 744 -11.92 34.19 -7.62
CA THR A 744 -11.95 33.92 -9.06
C THR A 744 -10.68 33.19 -9.50
N GLN A 745 -9.53 33.63 -9.01
CA GLN A 745 -8.21 33.08 -9.29
C GLN A 745 -8.09 31.66 -8.73
N LEU A 746 -8.57 31.44 -7.50
CA LEU A 746 -8.61 30.13 -6.86
C LEU A 746 -9.51 29.16 -7.64
N ASN A 747 -10.72 29.59 -8.03
CA ASN A 747 -11.64 28.77 -8.81
C ASN A 747 -11.05 28.44 -10.19
N ASN A 748 -10.44 29.41 -10.87
CA ASN A 748 -9.75 29.19 -12.13
C ASN A 748 -8.63 28.15 -11.99
N TYR A 749 -7.83 28.24 -10.92
CA TYR A 749 -6.78 27.25 -10.67
C TYR A 749 -7.37 25.86 -10.39
N GLN A 750 -8.43 25.76 -9.60
CA GLN A 750 -9.12 24.50 -9.34
C GLN A 750 -9.67 23.86 -10.62
N ILE A 751 -10.29 24.66 -11.51
CA ILE A 751 -10.77 24.24 -12.83
C ILE A 751 -9.62 23.72 -13.70
N ILE A 752 -8.51 24.46 -13.76
CA ILE A 752 -7.35 24.11 -14.58
C ILE A 752 -6.65 22.86 -14.05
N GLN A 753 -6.44 22.76 -12.73
CA GLN A 753 -5.85 21.58 -12.11
C GLN A 753 -6.73 20.34 -12.34
N TYR A 754 -8.06 20.48 -12.21
CA TYR A 754 -8.96 19.39 -12.54
C TYR A 754 -8.84 18.96 -14.02
N TYR A 755 -8.75 19.93 -14.93
CA TYR A 755 -8.54 19.69 -16.36
C TYR A 755 -7.21 18.97 -16.62
N ALA A 756 -6.13 19.40 -15.98
CA ALA A 756 -4.78 18.83 -16.11
C ALA A 756 -4.74 17.38 -15.62
N MET A 757 -5.31 17.11 -14.44
CA MET A 757 -5.19 15.81 -13.76
C MET A 757 -6.24 14.79 -14.20
N PHE A 758 -7.50 15.20 -14.38
CA PHE A 758 -8.64 14.27 -14.42
C PHE A 758 -9.40 14.22 -15.75
N ASP A 759 -9.35 15.28 -16.59
CA ASP A 759 -10.04 15.24 -17.88
C ASP A 759 -9.23 14.47 -18.92
N LYS A 760 -9.83 13.41 -19.46
CA LYS A 760 -9.23 12.57 -20.51
C LYS A 760 -9.32 13.21 -21.90
N ARG A 761 -10.13 14.25 -22.07
CA ARG A 761 -10.31 14.99 -23.33
C ARG A 761 -9.43 16.23 -23.41
N LYS A 762 -8.52 16.42 -22.43
CA LYS A 762 -7.66 17.60 -22.40
C LYS A 762 -6.83 17.72 -23.67
N ASN A 763 -6.74 18.94 -24.17
CA ASN A 763 -5.88 19.36 -25.23
C ASN A 763 -4.45 19.46 -24.67
N ILE A 764 -3.63 18.47 -25.00
CA ILE A 764 -2.27 18.33 -24.47
C ILE A 764 -1.41 19.55 -24.85
N LYS A 765 -1.70 20.22 -25.97
CA LYS A 765 -0.99 21.43 -26.42
C LYS A 765 -1.02 22.58 -25.42
N CYS A 766 -2.02 22.64 -24.54
CA CYS A 766 -2.05 23.68 -23.48
C CYS A 766 -1.00 23.43 -22.39
N PHE A 767 -0.38 22.26 -22.36
CA PHE A 767 0.57 21.82 -21.34
C PHE A 767 1.96 21.52 -21.90
N GLU A 768 2.11 21.46 -23.22
CA GLU A 768 3.39 21.38 -23.92
C GLU A 768 3.92 22.78 -24.22
N GLU A 769 5.22 22.92 -24.49
CA GLU A 769 5.77 24.18 -25.00
C GLU A 769 5.06 24.57 -26.31
N LYS A 770 4.90 25.86 -26.57
CA LYS A 770 4.37 26.32 -27.85
C LYS A 770 5.39 25.99 -28.94
N GLU A 771 4.96 25.34 -30.02
CA GLU A 771 5.81 25.20 -31.20
C GLU A 771 6.08 26.60 -31.78
N PRO A 772 7.35 26.94 -32.11
CA PRO A 772 7.73 28.27 -32.59
C PRO A 772 7.14 28.66 -33.95
#